data_AF-A0A9P6DK66-F1
#
_entry.id   AF-A0A9P6DK66-F1
#
_cell.length_a   1.000
_cell.length_b   1.000
_cell.length_c   1.000
_cell.angle_alpha   90.00
_cell.angle_beta   90.00
_cell.angle_gamma   90.00
#
_symmetry.space_group_name_H-M   'P 1'
#
loop_
_entity.id
_entity.type
_entity.pdbx_description
1 polymer ?
#
loop_
_entity_poly.entity_id
_entity_poly.type
_entity_poly.pdbx_seq_one_letter_code
_entity_poly.pdbx_strand_id
1 'polypeptide(L)'
;MDPVASSQLTESLVKRLAGPSTGKAGLAKDQTEINRIIAEASKGSKFYENEKKKDKDLTERIARILKLRGEAIEGVDLTKIEHHVDKIIIDLENERDLSQVIVHFDMDAFFANVELLHNPTLKGKPFSVGGGVISTASYEARKYGVRSGMPSFIAKKLCPELILLRSHFEWYNEESNKVFTILRRYDPRLSAAGCDEGYLNITPYLQKHNLTPGECVEEIRRTVHAETNLTVSAGIAPNMMLAKICSDKNKPNGQYHLAFDSKAIIDFMGDLSIRKVPGIGRVNERLLESVGVKTCGDVYTHRAVLYLMDKQFGLRFLLRTYLGIASNEVKPYERNERKSIGAERTFPPLSSTKDMLDKLEEVAAELESDMESSGWIGRTVTLKFKLDTFQVFTRAKSLNHWVNKKEELFAVGKELLFPELPTSVRLIGLRVTKLKDLKASTSEGIKRFFGPAQQATSGSKRKASDIDEDEADDASVDQEEHDSDDDVMPGFHEQDEADIDPSQHDVDDDEELQIIQPLANIRKRPPNSVPGTSISHQLTLRSRSKSAGPSRSHGAAIAEPSTTTSTPSETHTCPICNEALTSNNTSLNEHIDYCLSRDAIKQAQGTSTKGNKVLSSGDTTKEYALNGFKRLKLRPDPPVKSKRKG
;
A
#
# COMPACT_ATOMS: atom_id res chain seq x y z
N MET A 1 -41.32 -6.24 -22.12
CA MET A 1 -40.63 -7.39 -21.53
C MET A 1 -39.40 -6.83 -20.85
N ASP A 2 -39.47 -6.63 -19.54
CA ASP A 2 -38.34 -6.18 -18.73
C ASP A 2 -37.24 -7.26 -18.78
N PRO A 3 -35.99 -6.91 -19.08
CA PRO A 3 -34.89 -7.83 -18.89
C PRO A 3 -34.65 -7.93 -17.38
N VAL A 4 -34.93 -9.11 -16.84
CA VAL A 4 -34.49 -9.53 -15.51
C VAL A 4 -32.97 -9.31 -15.43
N ALA A 5 -32.55 -8.21 -14.83
CA ALA A 5 -31.15 -7.91 -14.51
C ALA A 5 -30.71 -8.84 -13.38
N SER A 6 -30.45 -10.10 -13.72
CA SER A 6 -29.59 -10.97 -12.92
C SER A 6 -28.24 -10.28 -12.80
N SER A 7 -27.89 -9.80 -11.60
CA SER A 7 -26.63 -9.13 -11.30
C SER A 7 -25.46 -10.11 -11.40
N GLN A 8 -25.06 -10.47 -12.62
CA GLN A 8 -23.81 -11.20 -12.81
C GLN A 8 -22.67 -10.26 -12.41
N LEU A 9 -21.86 -10.71 -11.43
CA LEU A 9 -20.62 -10.05 -11.07
C LEU A 9 -19.73 -10.01 -12.32
N THR A 10 -19.23 -8.84 -12.69
CA THR A 10 -18.26 -8.73 -13.77
C THR A 10 -16.97 -9.45 -13.37
N GLU A 11 -16.30 -10.07 -14.34
CA GLU A 11 -15.02 -10.74 -14.12
C GLU A 11 -13.97 -9.78 -13.51
N SER A 12 -13.99 -8.51 -13.94
CA SER A 12 -13.14 -7.44 -13.39
C SER A 12 -13.37 -7.20 -11.90
N LEU A 13 -14.64 -7.16 -11.48
CA LEU A 13 -14.99 -6.97 -10.08
C LEU A 13 -14.58 -8.18 -9.23
N VAL A 14 -14.75 -9.40 -9.76
CA VAL A 14 -14.28 -10.62 -9.09
C VAL A 14 -12.75 -10.60 -8.91
N LYS A 15 -11.98 -10.25 -9.95
CA LYS A 15 -10.52 -10.08 -9.88
C LYS A 15 -10.13 -9.01 -8.86
N ARG A 16 -10.89 -7.91 -8.78
CA ARG A 16 -10.67 -6.84 -7.81
C ARG A 16 -10.93 -7.27 -6.35
N LEU A 17 -12.03 -7.98 -6.11
CA LEU A 17 -12.42 -8.49 -4.78
C LEU A 17 -11.47 -9.59 -4.27
N ALA A 18 -10.85 -10.36 -5.16
CA ALA A 18 -9.86 -11.38 -4.81
C ALA A 18 -8.61 -10.82 -4.07
N GLY A 19 -8.40 -9.51 -4.15
CA GLY A 19 -7.35 -8.78 -3.45
C GLY A 19 -6.02 -8.71 -4.20
N PRO A 20 -5.02 -8.01 -3.65
CA PRO A 20 -3.75 -7.75 -4.33
C PRO A 20 -2.80 -8.97 -4.38
N SER A 21 -2.99 -9.95 -3.49
CA SER A 21 -2.05 -11.06 -3.24
C SER A 21 -2.44 -12.37 -3.92
N THR A 22 -3.14 -12.31 -5.06
CA THR A 22 -3.59 -13.48 -5.84
C THR A 22 -2.46 -14.27 -6.49
N GLY A 23 -1.29 -13.65 -6.69
CA GLY A 23 -0.11 -14.28 -7.30
C GLY A 23 0.92 -14.86 -6.32
N LYS A 24 0.59 -14.96 -5.03
CA LYS A 24 1.52 -15.47 -3.98
C LYS A 24 1.84 -16.96 -4.17
N ALA A 25 3.08 -17.33 -3.90
CA ALA A 25 3.52 -18.73 -3.95
C ALA A 25 2.75 -19.63 -2.96
N GLY A 26 2.46 -20.86 -3.38
CA GLY A 26 1.75 -21.86 -2.58
C GLY A 26 0.22 -21.78 -2.61
N LEU A 27 -0.35 -20.84 -3.39
CA LEU A 27 -1.79 -20.80 -3.65
C LEU A 27 -2.23 -21.91 -4.62
N ALA A 28 -3.50 -22.31 -4.55
CA ALA A 28 -4.09 -23.24 -5.52
C ALA A 28 -3.99 -22.71 -6.95
N LYS A 29 -3.75 -23.59 -7.93
CA LYS A 29 -3.63 -23.18 -9.35
C LYS A 29 -4.94 -22.63 -9.90
N ASP A 30 -6.04 -23.31 -9.60
CA ASP A 30 -7.38 -22.81 -9.91
C ASP A 30 -7.88 -21.97 -8.72
N GLN A 31 -8.17 -20.70 -9.00
CA GLN A 31 -8.69 -19.73 -8.04
C GLN A 31 -10.17 -19.41 -8.28
N THR A 32 -10.83 -20.06 -9.24
CA THR A 32 -12.20 -19.72 -9.66
C THR A 32 -13.18 -19.83 -8.50
N GLU A 33 -13.22 -20.98 -7.83
CA GLU A 33 -14.12 -21.21 -6.70
C GLU A 33 -13.73 -20.35 -5.48
N ILE A 34 -12.43 -20.18 -5.22
CA ILE A 34 -11.93 -19.31 -4.14
C ILE A 34 -12.44 -17.87 -4.36
N ASN A 35 -12.30 -17.34 -5.57
CA ASN A 35 -12.72 -15.99 -5.91
C ASN A 35 -14.24 -15.83 -5.85
N ARG A 36 -14.99 -16.87 -6.23
CA ARG A 36 -16.44 -16.91 -6.06
C ARG A 36 -16.85 -16.80 -4.59
N ILE A 37 -16.26 -17.63 -3.71
CA ILE A 37 -16.54 -17.59 -2.26
C ILE A 37 -16.22 -16.21 -1.69
N ILE A 38 -15.08 -15.61 -2.08
CA ILE A 38 -14.70 -14.26 -1.64
C ILE A 38 -15.75 -13.23 -2.08
N ALA A 39 -16.19 -13.28 -3.34
CA ALA A 39 -17.16 -12.35 -3.87
C ALA A 39 -18.53 -12.49 -3.20
N GLU A 40 -19.02 -13.73 -3.03
CA GLU A 40 -20.26 -14.03 -2.33
C GLU A 40 -20.20 -13.59 -0.85
N ALA A 41 -19.08 -13.85 -0.17
CA ALA A 41 -18.89 -13.43 1.23
C ALA A 41 -18.79 -11.91 1.40
N SER A 42 -18.43 -11.18 0.34
CA SER A 42 -18.29 -9.72 0.35
C SER A 42 -19.59 -9.00 -0.02
N LYS A 43 -20.49 -9.66 -0.76
CA LYS A 43 -21.70 -9.07 -1.34
C LYS A 43 -22.57 -8.37 -0.29
N GLY A 44 -23.06 -7.18 -0.62
CA GLY A 44 -23.92 -6.36 0.25
C GLY A 44 -23.19 -5.59 1.35
N SER A 45 -21.87 -5.75 1.50
CA SER A 45 -21.08 -4.93 2.42
C SER A 45 -20.76 -3.55 1.84
N LYS A 46 -20.54 -2.56 2.71
CA LYS A 46 -20.01 -1.24 2.32
C LYS A 46 -18.66 -1.32 1.60
N PHE A 47 -17.85 -2.34 1.92
CA PHE A 47 -16.58 -2.61 1.22
C PHE A 47 -16.82 -3.00 -0.23
N TYR A 48 -17.75 -3.93 -0.44
CA TYR A 48 -18.10 -4.43 -1.76
C TYR A 48 -18.65 -3.31 -2.66
N GLU A 49 -19.53 -2.46 -2.15
CA GLU A 49 -20.05 -1.33 -2.93
C GLU A 49 -18.95 -0.32 -3.29
N ASN A 50 -17.98 -0.09 -2.40
CA ASN A 50 -16.83 0.74 -2.70
C ASN A 50 -15.90 0.12 -3.76
N GLU A 51 -15.61 -1.18 -3.67
CA GLU A 51 -14.82 -1.86 -4.69
C GLU A 51 -15.55 -1.93 -6.04
N LYS A 52 -16.88 -2.07 -6.04
CA LYS A 52 -17.72 -1.96 -7.24
C LYS A 52 -17.65 -0.58 -7.86
N LYS A 53 -17.72 0.48 -7.05
CA LYS A 53 -17.53 1.87 -7.52
C LYS A 53 -16.16 2.02 -8.16
N LYS A 54 -15.09 1.61 -7.48
CA LYS A 54 -13.72 1.71 -8.02
C LYS A 54 -13.51 0.87 -9.28
N ASP A 55 -14.13 -0.30 -9.40
CA ASP A 55 -14.11 -1.10 -10.62
C ASP A 55 -14.79 -0.37 -11.78
N LYS A 56 -15.94 0.25 -11.52
CA LYS A 56 -16.65 1.08 -12.49
C LYS A 56 -15.80 2.28 -12.93
N ASP A 57 -15.24 3.04 -11.98
CA ASP A 57 -14.40 4.21 -12.26
C ASP A 57 -13.18 3.83 -13.14
N LEU A 58 -12.53 2.70 -12.84
CA LEU A 58 -11.42 2.18 -13.65
C LEU A 58 -11.90 1.74 -15.05
N THR A 59 -13.09 1.15 -15.15
CA THR A 59 -13.68 0.75 -16.43
C THR A 59 -13.95 1.96 -17.32
N GLU A 60 -14.53 3.02 -16.76
CA GLU A 60 -14.78 4.29 -17.48
C GLU A 60 -13.46 4.95 -17.89
N ARG A 61 -12.43 4.91 -17.04
CA ARG A 61 -11.09 5.38 -17.40
C ARG A 61 -10.50 4.60 -18.57
N ILE A 62 -10.58 3.26 -18.54
CA ILE A 62 -10.12 2.41 -19.64
C ILE A 62 -10.83 2.78 -20.94
N ALA A 63 -12.15 3.00 -20.90
CA ALA A 63 -12.89 3.43 -22.08
C ALA A 63 -12.38 4.77 -22.64
N ARG A 64 -12.03 5.74 -21.78
CA ARG A 64 -11.38 7.00 -22.22
C ARG A 64 -10.01 6.75 -22.85
N ILE A 65 -9.17 5.92 -22.24
CA ILE A 65 -7.84 5.58 -22.77
C ILE A 65 -7.96 4.89 -24.14
N LEU A 66 -8.92 3.98 -24.32
CA LEU A 66 -9.15 3.32 -25.60
C LEU A 66 -9.61 4.29 -26.69
N LYS A 67 -10.39 5.32 -26.34
CA LYS A 67 -10.75 6.40 -27.26
C LYS A 67 -9.51 7.21 -27.67
N LEU A 68 -8.70 7.65 -26.70
CA LEU A 68 -7.44 8.35 -26.95
C LEU A 68 -6.48 7.52 -27.81
N ARG A 69 -6.39 6.22 -27.55
CA ARG A 69 -5.60 5.29 -28.37
C ARG A 69 -6.10 5.25 -29.81
N GLY A 70 -7.42 5.18 -30.01
CA GLY A 70 -8.02 5.20 -31.34
C GLY A 70 -7.64 6.46 -32.11
N GLU A 71 -7.77 7.62 -31.48
CA GLU A 71 -7.40 8.94 -32.04
C GLU A 71 -5.89 9.05 -32.30
N ALA A 72 -5.05 8.54 -31.41
CA ALA A 72 -3.59 8.60 -31.55
C ALA A 72 -3.04 7.73 -32.68
N ILE A 73 -3.73 6.64 -33.04
CA ILE A 73 -3.31 5.72 -34.11
C ILE A 73 -3.91 6.11 -35.46
N GLU A 74 -4.99 6.90 -35.49
CA GLU A 74 -5.70 7.22 -36.71
C GLU A 74 -4.82 7.99 -37.70
N GLY A 75 -4.66 7.44 -38.91
CA GLY A 75 -3.85 8.05 -39.97
C GLY A 75 -2.33 7.99 -39.75
N VAL A 76 -1.87 7.30 -38.69
CA VAL A 76 -0.45 7.20 -38.34
C VAL A 76 0.18 5.95 -38.96
N ASP A 77 1.37 6.12 -39.53
CA ASP A 77 2.21 5.02 -40.02
C ASP A 77 2.92 4.35 -38.85
N LEU A 78 2.28 3.34 -38.27
CA LEU A 78 2.81 2.62 -37.10
C LEU A 78 4.17 1.99 -37.38
N THR A 79 4.43 1.54 -38.61
CA THR A 79 5.72 0.95 -38.96
C THR A 79 6.84 1.96 -38.83
N LYS A 80 6.65 3.23 -39.22
CA LYS A 80 7.67 4.27 -38.97
C LYS A 80 7.94 4.48 -37.49
N ILE A 81 6.90 4.46 -36.66
CA ILE A 81 7.04 4.61 -35.20
C ILE A 81 7.77 3.40 -34.61
N GLU A 82 7.42 2.18 -35.04
CA GLU A 82 8.14 0.97 -34.65
C GLU A 82 9.64 1.09 -34.91
N HIS A 83 10.05 1.54 -36.11
CA HIS A 83 11.47 1.76 -36.42
C HIS A 83 12.13 2.83 -35.52
N HIS A 84 11.38 3.85 -35.09
CA HIS A 84 11.88 4.85 -34.15
C HIS A 84 12.07 4.23 -32.75
N VAL A 85 11.08 3.48 -32.27
CA VAL A 85 11.15 2.80 -30.97
C VAL A 85 12.23 1.71 -30.97
N ASP A 86 12.46 1.04 -32.09
CA ASP A 86 13.54 0.05 -32.23
C ASP A 86 14.92 0.69 -32.04
N LYS A 87 15.10 1.98 -32.38
CA LYS A 87 16.34 2.72 -32.05
C LYS A 87 16.47 2.95 -30.55
N ILE A 88 15.38 3.35 -29.89
CA ILE A 88 15.35 3.51 -28.42
C ILE A 88 15.69 2.18 -27.73
N ILE A 89 15.18 1.06 -28.26
CA ILE A 89 15.50 -0.29 -27.76
C ILE A 89 17.00 -0.57 -27.90
N ILE A 90 17.62 -0.23 -29.04
CA ILE A 90 19.07 -0.39 -29.24
C ILE A 90 19.84 0.47 -28.23
N ASP A 91 19.44 1.72 -28.01
CA ASP A 91 20.09 2.62 -27.07
C ASP A 91 20.00 2.09 -25.64
N LEU A 92 18.82 1.61 -25.22
CA LEU A 92 18.63 0.96 -23.93
C LEU A 92 19.47 -0.33 -23.80
N GLU A 93 19.53 -1.15 -24.84
CA GLU A 93 20.33 -2.38 -24.84
C GLU A 93 21.83 -2.08 -24.67
N ASN A 94 22.31 -0.94 -25.20
CA ASN A 94 23.70 -0.50 -25.00
C ASN A 94 23.99 -0.10 -23.54
N GLU A 95 22.97 0.22 -22.73
CA GLU A 95 23.12 0.48 -21.29
C GLU A 95 23.24 -0.81 -20.47
N ARG A 96 23.05 -1.99 -21.07
CA ARG A 96 22.99 -3.27 -20.34
C ARG A 96 24.32 -3.59 -19.66
N ASP A 97 24.27 -3.75 -18.34
CA ASP A 97 25.36 -4.28 -17.53
C ASP A 97 25.01 -5.67 -16.97
N LEU A 98 25.81 -6.67 -17.34
CA LEU A 98 25.71 -8.06 -16.88
C LEU A 98 26.89 -8.47 -15.97
N SER A 99 27.71 -7.51 -15.54
CA SER A 99 28.93 -7.79 -14.75
C SER A 99 28.64 -8.09 -13.28
N GLN A 100 27.47 -7.67 -12.77
CA GLN A 100 27.11 -7.79 -11.36
C GLN A 100 26.26 -9.03 -11.11
N VAL A 101 26.53 -9.73 -10.02
CA VAL A 101 25.72 -10.85 -9.52
C VAL A 101 24.85 -10.36 -8.36
N ILE A 102 23.60 -10.07 -8.67
CA ILE A 102 22.61 -9.59 -7.72
C ILE A 102 21.76 -10.75 -7.21
N VAL A 103 21.55 -10.78 -5.90
CA VAL A 103 20.72 -11.76 -5.22
C VAL A 103 19.59 -11.05 -4.51
N HIS A 104 18.34 -11.40 -4.82
CA HIS A 104 17.20 -11.07 -3.97
C HIS A 104 16.90 -12.26 -3.07
N PHE A 105 16.82 -12.03 -1.77
CA PHE A 105 16.37 -13.04 -0.79
C PHE A 105 14.98 -12.65 -0.26
N ASP A 106 14.16 -13.65 0.03
CA ASP A 106 12.84 -13.49 0.65
C ASP A 106 12.58 -14.69 1.59
N MET A 107 12.43 -14.41 2.89
CA MET A 107 12.13 -15.43 3.90
C MET A 107 10.74 -16.05 3.68
N ASP A 108 10.71 -17.37 3.58
CA ASP A 108 9.49 -18.07 3.19
C ASP A 108 8.42 -17.98 4.27
N ALA A 109 7.25 -17.42 3.92
CA ALA A 109 6.12 -17.24 4.82
C ALA A 109 6.52 -16.67 6.19
N PHE A 110 7.41 -15.68 6.21
CA PHE A 110 8.22 -15.28 7.36
C PHE A 110 7.52 -15.32 8.72
N PHE A 111 6.50 -14.47 8.97
CA PHE A 111 5.87 -14.46 10.30
C PHE A 111 5.21 -15.79 10.66
N ALA A 112 4.64 -16.52 9.68
CA ALA A 112 4.06 -17.84 9.97
C ALA A 112 5.15 -18.84 10.37
N ASN A 113 6.31 -18.81 9.71
CA ASN A 113 7.43 -19.68 10.09
C ASN A 113 8.05 -19.28 11.43
N VAL A 114 8.10 -17.99 11.79
CA VAL A 114 8.51 -17.57 13.14
C VAL A 114 7.52 -18.07 14.20
N GLU A 115 6.21 -17.94 13.98
CA GLU A 115 5.20 -18.51 14.89
C GLU A 115 5.35 -20.03 15.03
N LEU A 116 5.68 -20.74 13.94
CA LEU A 116 5.93 -22.17 13.96
C LEU A 116 7.17 -22.55 14.79
N LEU A 117 8.22 -21.71 14.77
CA LEU A 117 9.41 -21.90 15.63
C LEU A 117 9.04 -21.80 17.11
N HIS A 118 8.23 -20.82 17.48
CA HIS A 118 7.79 -20.61 18.87
C HIS A 118 6.72 -21.61 19.31
N ASN A 119 5.93 -22.15 18.37
CA ASN A 119 4.89 -23.13 18.64
C ASN A 119 4.90 -24.30 17.64
N PRO A 120 5.71 -25.35 17.91
CA PRO A 120 5.81 -26.52 17.03
C PRO A 120 4.50 -27.29 16.81
N THR A 121 3.48 -27.09 17.65
CA THR A 121 2.18 -27.77 17.52
C THR A 121 1.37 -27.31 16.30
N LEU A 122 1.80 -26.22 15.64
CA LEU A 122 1.23 -25.68 14.41
C LEU A 122 1.65 -26.46 13.16
N LYS A 123 2.70 -27.29 13.25
CA LYS A 123 3.25 -28.02 12.11
C LYS A 123 2.18 -28.84 11.38
N GLY A 124 2.07 -28.67 10.07
CA GLY A 124 1.11 -29.38 9.22
C GLY A 124 -0.35 -28.93 9.36
N LYS A 125 -0.62 -27.86 10.11
CA LYS A 125 -1.97 -27.29 10.27
C LYS A 125 -2.09 -25.99 9.47
N PRO A 126 -3.27 -25.66 8.92
CA PRO A 126 -3.49 -24.36 8.32
C PRO A 126 -3.62 -23.29 9.40
N PHE A 127 -2.70 -22.34 9.41
CA PHE A 127 -2.76 -21.16 10.28
C PHE A 127 -2.36 -19.87 9.56
N SER A 128 -2.75 -18.74 10.13
CA SER A 128 -2.40 -17.40 9.64
C SER A 128 -2.09 -16.44 10.78
N VAL A 129 -1.28 -15.43 10.47
CA VAL A 129 -0.89 -14.36 11.40
C VAL A 129 -1.61 -13.08 11.01
N GLY A 130 -2.27 -12.44 11.96
CA GLY A 130 -2.95 -11.16 11.78
C GLY A 130 -4.13 -10.97 12.72
N GLY A 131 -4.73 -9.78 12.67
CA GLY A 131 -5.92 -9.44 13.45
C GLY A 131 -7.19 -9.57 12.61
N GLY A 132 -7.83 -8.44 12.32
CA GLY A 132 -8.97 -8.38 11.40
C GLY A 132 -8.60 -8.66 9.93
N VAL A 133 -7.33 -8.43 9.57
CA VAL A 133 -6.76 -8.71 8.25
C VAL A 133 -5.52 -9.57 8.44
N ILE A 134 -5.34 -10.53 7.54
CA ILE A 134 -4.21 -11.44 7.52
C ILE A 134 -2.96 -10.72 7.01
N SER A 135 -1.89 -10.75 7.80
CA SER A 135 -0.55 -10.30 7.40
C SER A 135 0.16 -11.37 6.57
N THR A 136 0.13 -12.62 7.03
CA THR A 136 0.66 -13.77 6.29
C THR A 136 -0.04 -15.07 6.66
N ALA A 137 0.10 -16.07 5.81
CA ALA A 137 -0.49 -17.39 6.00
C ALA A 137 0.55 -18.49 5.75
N SER A 138 0.47 -19.56 6.54
CA SER A 138 1.19 -20.82 6.32
C SER A 138 0.93 -21.38 4.93
N TYR A 139 1.87 -22.18 4.40
CA TYR A 139 1.70 -22.82 3.10
C TYR A 139 0.52 -23.79 3.09
N GLU A 140 0.21 -24.43 4.22
CA GLU A 140 -0.97 -25.24 4.43
C GLU A 140 -2.26 -24.44 4.24
N ALA A 141 -2.36 -23.24 4.82
CA ALA A 141 -3.51 -22.37 4.64
C ALA A 141 -3.62 -21.79 3.22
N ARG A 142 -2.48 -21.50 2.56
CA ARG A 142 -2.46 -20.97 1.18
C ARG A 142 -3.09 -21.94 0.17
N LYS A 143 -3.04 -23.25 0.41
CA LYS A 143 -3.72 -24.26 -0.44
C LYS A 143 -5.23 -24.03 -0.54
N TYR A 144 -5.85 -23.43 0.48
CA TYR A 144 -7.27 -23.06 0.51
C TYR A 144 -7.55 -21.67 -0.05
N GLY A 145 -6.52 -20.96 -0.51
CA GLY A 145 -6.64 -19.58 -0.99
C GLY A 145 -6.39 -18.51 0.07
N VAL A 146 -6.14 -18.88 1.33
CA VAL A 146 -5.85 -17.92 2.42
C VAL A 146 -4.54 -17.19 2.14
N ARG A 147 -4.56 -15.85 2.20
CA ARG A 147 -3.43 -15.00 1.76
C ARG A 147 -3.39 -13.65 2.49
N SER A 148 -2.24 -12.99 2.42
CA SER A 148 -2.03 -11.63 2.91
C SER A 148 -3.06 -10.65 2.34
N GLY A 149 -3.46 -9.67 3.15
CA GLY A 149 -4.46 -8.66 2.77
C GLY A 149 -5.91 -9.15 2.78
N MET A 150 -6.16 -10.43 3.09
CA MET A 150 -7.50 -11.01 3.20
C MET A 150 -8.10 -10.76 4.59
N PRO A 151 -9.39 -10.39 4.71
CA PRO A 151 -10.08 -10.35 6.00
C PRO A 151 -10.17 -11.74 6.66
N SER A 152 -9.91 -11.81 7.96
CA SER A 152 -9.84 -13.08 8.69
C SER A 152 -11.15 -13.87 8.66
N PHE A 153 -12.31 -13.20 8.63
CA PHE A 153 -13.61 -13.86 8.51
C PHE A 153 -13.83 -14.51 7.13
N ILE A 154 -13.26 -13.94 6.06
CA ILE A 154 -13.31 -14.53 4.71
C ILE A 154 -12.38 -15.74 4.66
N ALA A 155 -11.17 -15.61 5.22
CA ALA A 155 -10.23 -16.73 5.31
C ALA A 155 -10.81 -17.92 6.07
N LYS A 156 -11.57 -17.67 7.15
CA LYS A 156 -12.32 -18.69 7.88
C LYS A 156 -13.43 -19.36 7.07
N LYS A 157 -14.04 -18.67 6.11
CA LYS A 157 -14.99 -19.29 5.17
C LYS A 157 -14.28 -20.20 4.16
N LEU A 158 -13.08 -19.82 3.72
CA LEU A 158 -12.27 -20.63 2.82
C LEU A 158 -11.66 -21.86 3.51
N CYS A 159 -11.28 -21.73 4.78
CA CYS A 159 -10.69 -22.78 5.60
C CYS A 159 -11.30 -22.72 7.02
N PRO A 160 -12.40 -23.47 7.28
CA PRO A 160 -13.07 -23.47 8.59
C PRO A 160 -12.13 -23.82 9.76
N GLU A 161 -11.21 -24.76 9.54
CA GLU A 161 -10.21 -25.24 10.50
C GLU A 161 -9.02 -24.28 10.71
N LEU A 162 -8.96 -23.15 10.01
CA LEU A 162 -7.85 -22.18 10.07
C LEU A 162 -7.56 -21.70 11.49
N ILE A 163 -6.30 -21.77 11.94
CA ILE A 163 -5.90 -21.20 13.23
C ILE A 163 -5.49 -19.74 13.01
N LEU A 164 -6.14 -18.81 13.74
CA LEU A 164 -5.83 -17.38 13.68
C LEU A 164 -4.91 -17.00 14.84
N LEU A 165 -3.71 -16.51 14.52
CA LEU A 165 -2.71 -16.05 15.48
C LEU A 165 -2.58 -14.53 15.44
N ARG A 166 -2.38 -13.90 16.59
CA ARG A 166 -2.02 -12.48 16.67
C ARG A 166 -0.56 -12.29 16.27
N SER A 167 -0.20 -11.08 15.86
CA SER A 167 1.17 -10.74 15.50
C SER A 167 2.05 -10.51 16.74
N HIS A 168 3.27 -11.06 16.74
CA HIS A 168 4.31 -10.81 17.74
C HIS A 168 5.52 -10.14 17.07
N PHE A 169 5.44 -8.81 16.85
CA PHE A 169 6.44 -8.07 16.07
C PHE A 169 7.84 -8.10 16.69
N GLU A 170 7.95 -8.25 18.00
CA GLU A 170 9.22 -8.40 18.69
C GLU A 170 9.98 -9.64 18.21
N TRP A 171 9.30 -10.79 18.08
CA TRP A 171 9.90 -12.02 17.57
C TRP A 171 10.33 -11.88 16.11
N TYR A 172 9.49 -11.23 15.29
CA TYR A 172 9.79 -11.02 13.87
C TYR A 172 11.01 -10.12 13.68
N ASN A 173 11.12 -9.06 14.47
CA ASN A 173 12.28 -8.17 14.44
C ASN A 173 13.56 -8.89 14.90
N GLU A 174 13.47 -9.72 15.94
CA GLU A 174 14.61 -10.51 16.43
C GLU A 174 15.12 -11.48 15.35
N GLU A 175 14.23 -12.28 14.77
CA GLU A 175 14.61 -13.27 13.75
C GLU A 175 15.06 -12.62 12.44
N SER A 176 14.42 -11.51 12.04
CA SER A 176 14.88 -10.69 10.91
C SER A 176 16.31 -10.24 11.13
N ASN A 177 16.63 -9.64 12.29
CA ASN A 177 17.98 -9.18 12.58
C ASN A 177 19.02 -10.30 12.55
N LYS A 178 18.69 -11.51 13.01
CA LYS A 178 19.57 -12.68 12.91
C LYS A 178 19.88 -13.03 11.45
N VAL A 179 18.85 -13.15 10.61
CA VAL A 179 19.00 -13.47 9.19
C VAL A 179 19.80 -12.38 8.47
N PHE A 180 19.45 -11.11 8.65
CA PHE A 180 20.19 -9.99 8.04
C PHE A 180 21.65 -9.92 8.51
N THR A 181 21.96 -10.31 9.75
CA THR A 181 23.34 -10.41 10.24
C THR A 181 24.14 -11.48 9.51
N ILE A 182 23.52 -12.63 9.18
CA ILE A 182 24.14 -13.68 8.37
C ILE A 182 24.38 -13.17 6.95
N LEU A 183 23.38 -12.54 6.34
CA LEU A 183 23.45 -12.03 4.96
C LEU A 183 24.54 -10.97 4.78
N ARG A 184 24.76 -10.11 5.79
CA ARG A 184 25.85 -9.12 5.78
C ARG A 184 27.26 -9.71 5.74
N ARG A 185 27.43 -11.01 6.00
CA ARG A 185 28.72 -11.72 5.80
C ARG A 185 29.07 -11.86 4.32
N TYR A 186 28.06 -11.86 3.44
CA TYR A 186 28.19 -12.02 2.00
C TYR A 186 28.17 -10.68 1.26
N ASP A 187 27.37 -9.72 1.76
CA ASP A 187 27.39 -8.34 1.29
C ASP A 187 27.18 -7.35 2.45
N PRO A 188 28.23 -6.66 2.92
CA PRO A 188 28.12 -5.62 3.94
C PRO A 188 27.24 -4.43 3.52
N ARG A 189 27.05 -4.21 2.21
CA ARG A 189 26.24 -3.14 1.63
C ARG A 189 24.79 -3.55 1.32
N LEU A 190 24.37 -4.73 1.82
CA LEU A 190 23.01 -5.24 1.64
C LEU A 190 21.94 -4.15 1.77
N SER A 191 21.00 -4.16 0.82
CA SER A 191 19.84 -3.26 0.80
C SER A 191 18.61 -3.98 1.32
N ALA A 192 18.07 -3.55 2.47
CA ALA A 192 16.86 -4.11 3.03
C ALA A 192 15.63 -3.53 2.35
N ALA A 193 14.76 -4.37 1.76
CA ALA A 193 13.49 -3.94 1.19
C ALA A 193 12.32 -4.11 2.18
N GLY A 194 12.45 -5.00 3.15
CA GLY A 194 11.50 -5.21 4.23
C GLY A 194 12.15 -5.93 5.41
N CYS A 195 11.33 -6.39 6.36
CA CYS A 195 11.83 -7.24 7.45
C CYS A 195 12.21 -8.65 6.98
N ASP A 196 11.73 -9.08 5.82
CA ASP A 196 11.91 -10.42 5.29
C ASP A 196 12.58 -10.53 3.93
N GLU A 197 12.84 -9.40 3.28
CA GLU A 197 13.42 -9.36 1.95
C GLU A 197 14.44 -8.23 1.77
N GLY A 198 15.31 -8.43 0.79
CA GLY A 198 16.32 -7.46 0.41
C GLY A 198 17.23 -7.97 -0.70
N TYR A 199 18.28 -7.20 -0.97
CA TYR A 199 19.20 -7.43 -2.06
C TYR A 199 20.64 -7.50 -1.55
N LEU A 200 21.42 -8.40 -2.16
CA LEU A 200 22.87 -8.48 -2.02
C LEU A 200 23.50 -8.30 -3.39
N ASN A 201 24.65 -7.62 -3.46
CA ASN A 201 25.58 -7.75 -4.56
C ASN A 201 26.74 -8.66 -4.12
N ILE A 202 26.69 -9.93 -4.53
CA ILE A 202 27.69 -10.93 -4.13
C ILE A 202 28.91 -10.96 -5.06
N THR A 203 28.98 -10.11 -6.09
CA THR A 203 30.10 -10.06 -7.04
C THR A 203 31.46 -10.00 -6.34
N PRO A 204 31.69 -9.11 -5.35
CA PRO A 204 32.98 -9.06 -4.65
C PRO A 204 33.27 -10.32 -3.82
N TYR A 205 32.22 -10.92 -3.25
CA TYR A 205 32.35 -12.15 -2.46
C TYR A 205 32.77 -13.33 -3.35
N LEU A 206 32.15 -13.48 -4.52
CA LEU A 206 32.48 -14.53 -5.48
C LEU A 206 33.93 -14.41 -5.96
N GLN A 207 34.39 -13.20 -6.28
CA GLN A 207 35.78 -12.94 -6.70
C GLN A 207 36.80 -13.35 -5.62
N LYS A 208 36.47 -13.14 -4.35
CA LYS A 208 37.36 -13.47 -3.21
C LYS A 208 37.37 -14.97 -2.88
N HIS A 209 36.24 -15.65 -3.07
CA HIS A 209 36.03 -17.03 -2.60
C HIS A 209 36.05 -18.08 -3.72
N ASN A 210 36.12 -17.67 -4.98
CA ASN A 210 36.16 -18.55 -6.17
C ASN A 210 34.99 -19.56 -6.20
N LEU A 211 33.78 -19.06 -5.95
CA LEU A 211 32.53 -19.82 -5.99
C LEU A 211 31.74 -19.45 -7.24
N THR A 212 30.92 -20.37 -7.73
CA THR A 212 29.86 -20.00 -8.67
C THR A 212 28.72 -19.26 -7.93
N PRO A 213 27.92 -18.42 -8.62
CA PRO A 213 26.76 -17.77 -8.01
C PRO A 213 25.79 -18.75 -7.33
N GLY A 214 25.52 -19.90 -7.97
CA GLY A 214 24.62 -20.92 -7.46
C GLY A 214 25.09 -21.54 -6.15
N GLU A 215 26.37 -21.91 -6.07
CA GLU A 215 26.97 -22.48 -4.85
C GLU A 215 26.97 -21.49 -3.69
N CYS A 216 27.32 -20.23 -3.95
CA CYS A 216 27.31 -19.19 -2.93
C CYS A 216 25.91 -18.98 -2.33
N VAL A 217 24.87 -18.93 -3.17
CA VAL A 217 23.48 -18.76 -2.69
C VAL A 217 22.96 -20.02 -1.99
N GLU A 218 23.35 -21.21 -2.43
CA GLU A 218 23.02 -22.44 -1.71
C GLU A 218 23.68 -22.45 -0.32
N GLU A 219 24.94 -22.02 -0.22
CA GLU A 219 25.63 -21.84 1.05
C GLU A 219 24.90 -20.83 1.95
N ILE A 220 24.54 -19.65 1.43
CA ILE A 220 23.77 -18.63 2.17
C ILE A 220 22.51 -19.25 2.76
N ARG A 221 21.71 -19.93 1.94
CA ARG A 221 20.44 -20.57 2.34
C ARG A 221 20.65 -21.62 3.42
N ARG A 222 21.68 -22.46 3.26
CA ARG A 222 22.05 -23.49 4.25
C ARG A 222 22.48 -22.87 5.57
N THR A 223 23.29 -21.82 5.55
CA THR A 223 23.77 -21.11 6.74
C THR A 223 22.61 -20.45 7.48
N VAL A 224 21.71 -19.76 6.77
CA VAL A 224 20.49 -19.18 7.36
C VAL A 224 19.66 -20.24 8.06
N HIS A 225 19.40 -21.38 7.40
CA HIS A 225 18.63 -22.47 7.98
C HIS A 225 19.33 -23.11 9.19
N ALA A 226 20.65 -23.33 9.11
CA ALA A 226 21.42 -23.93 10.21
C ALA A 226 21.44 -23.05 11.47
N GLU A 227 21.49 -21.72 11.31
CA GLU A 227 21.60 -20.79 12.44
C GLU A 227 20.24 -20.32 12.98
N THR A 228 19.17 -20.35 12.19
CA THR A 228 17.86 -19.79 12.58
C THR A 228 16.69 -20.77 12.50
N ASN A 229 16.86 -21.94 11.86
CA ASN A 229 15.76 -22.85 11.46
C ASN A 229 14.70 -22.21 10.55
N LEU A 230 14.99 -21.03 9.97
CA LEU A 230 14.17 -20.39 8.94
C LEU A 230 14.69 -20.72 7.54
N THR A 231 13.81 -20.63 6.55
CA THR A 231 14.16 -20.84 5.15
C THR A 231 14.03 -19.55 4.36
N VAL A 232 14.97 -19.33 3.44
CA VAL A 232 14.93 -18.25 2.46
C VAL A 232 14.92 -18.83 1.06
N SER A 233 14.09 -18.22 0.20
CA SER A 233 14.18 -18.43 -1.24
C SER A 233 14.94 -17.27 -1.88
N ALA A 234 15.65 -17.55 -2.96
CA ALA A 234 16.58 -16.60 -3.55
C ALA A 234 16.55 -16.58 -5.08
N GLY A 235 16.67 -15.40 -5.67
CA GLY A 235 16.81 -15.21 -7.11
C GLY A 235 18.18 -14.64 -7.43
N ILE A 236 18.85 -15.19 -8.42
CA ILE A 236 20.21 -14.81 -8.84
C ILE A 236 20.13 -14.28 -10.27
N ALA A 237 20.48 -13.01 -10.46
CA ALA A 237 20.32 -12.31 -11.73
C ALA A 237 21.28 -11.13 -11.85
N PRO A 238 21.42 -10.49 -13.03
CA PRO A 238 22.36 -9.38 -13.22
C PRO A 238 21.89 -8.04 -12.63
N ASN A 239 20.63 -7.92 -12.24
CA ASN A 239 20.06 -6.70 -11.67
C ASN A 239 18.94 -7.00 -10.66
N MET A 240 18.50 -5.96 -9.93
CA MET A 240 17.55 -6.10 -8.82
C MET A 240 16.16 -6.57 -9.28
N MET A 241 15.64 -6.05 -10.40
CA MET A 241 14.32 -6.44 -10.92
C MET A 241 14.28 -7.94 -11.24
N LEU A 242 15.23 -8.43 -12.03
CA LEU A 242 15.30 -9.83 -12.41
C LEU A 242 15.53 -10.73 -11.20
N ALA A 243 16.37 -10.31 -10.25
CA ALA A 243 16.64 -11.08 -9.04
C ALA A 243 15.35 -11.25 -8.21
N LYS A 244 14.56 -10.19 -8.05
CA LYS A 244 13.25 -10.25 -7.36
C LYS A 244 12.26 -11.16 -8.05
N ILE A 245 12.18 -11.11 -9.39
CA ILE A 245 11.30 -12.02 -10.15
C ILE A 245 11.76 -13.49 -9.96
N CYS A 246 13.06 -13.73 -10.01
CA CYS A 246 13.64 -15.07 -9.87
C CYS A 246 13.41 -15.68 -8.49
N SER A 247 13.46 -14.89 -7.41
CA SER A 247 13.31 -15.43 -6.05
C SER A 247 11.95 -16.05 -5.78
N ASP A 248 10.92 -15.61 -6.51
CA ASP A 248 9.56 -16.14 -6.39
C ASP A 248 9.33 -17.45 -7.16
N LYS A 249 10.19 -17.77 -8.15
CA LYS A 249 9.95 -18.88 -9.10
C LYS A 249 9.98 -20.25 -8.45
N ASN A 250 10.92 -20.47 -7.53
CA ASN A 250 11.14 -21.76 -6.85
C ASN A 250 10.76 -21.73 -5.36
N LYS A 251 9.86 -20.82 -4.95
CA LYS A 251 9.34 -20.81 -3.56
C LYS A 251 8.47 -22.04 -3.27
N PRO A 252 8.49 -22.57 -2.01
CA PRO A 252 9.38 -22.22 -0.90
C PRO A 252 10.73 -22.94 -0.92
N ASN A 253 11.67 -22.42 -0.15
CA ASN A 253 13.00 -22.96 0.11
C ASN A 253 13.71 -23.43 -1.17
N GLY A 254 13.73 -22.55 -2.17
CA GLY A 254 14.39 -22.80 -3.44
C GLY A 254 15.14 -21.60 -3.95
N GLN A 255 15.94 -21.80 -4.98
CA GLN A 255 16.62 -20.71 -5.67
C GLN A 255 16.47 -20.85 -7.18
N TYR A 256 16.56 -19.73 -7.89
CA TYR A 256 16.57 -19.71 -9.36
C TYR A 256 17.71 -18.82 -9.86
N HIS A 257 18.54 -19.36 -10.75
CA HIS A 257 19.64 -18.65 -11.40
C HIS A 257 19.25 -18.37 -12.85
N LEU A 258 19.08 -17.10 -13.18
CA LEU A 258 18.90 -16.65 -14.55
C LEU A 258 20.28 -16.52 -15.21
N ALA A 259 20.43 -17.01 -16.44
CA ALA A 259 21.68 -16.89 -17.18
C ALA A 259 21.99 -15.42 -17.52
N PHE A 260 23.26 -15.03 -17.43
CA PHE A 260 23.73 -13.66 -17.64
C PHE A 260 24.05 -13.45 -19.12
N ASP A 261 23.02 -13.66 -19.95
CA ASP A 261 23.08 -13.53 -21.40
C ASP A 261 21.86 -12.72 -21.85
N SER A 262 22.06 -11.73 -22.71
CA SER A 262 20.99 -10.81 -23.14
C SER A 262 19.82 -11.58 -23.76
N LYS A 263 20.10 -12.54 -24.65
CA LYS A 263 19.06 -13.34 -25.28
C LYS A 263 18.30 -14.18 -24.26
N ALA A 264 18.99 -14.87 -23.35
CA ALA A 264 18.35 -15.64 -22.29
C ALA A 264 17.46 -14.79 -21.37
N ILE A 265 17.85 -13.54 -21.11
CA ILE A 265 17.07 -12.59 -20.32
C ILE A 265 15.82 -12.14 -21.08
N ILE A 266 15.96 -11.76 -22.35
CA ILE A 266 14.81 -11.34 -23.19
C ILE A 266 13.83 -12.50 -23.38
N ASP A 267 14.34 -13.72 -23.62
CA ASP A 267 13.51 -14.93 -23.73
C ASP A 267 12.77 -15.21 -22.40
N PHE A 268 13.45 -15.05 -21.26
CA PHE A 268 12.83 -15.20 -19.94
C PHE A 268 11.75 -14.15 -19.67
N MET A 269 11.98 -12.89 -20.07
CA MET A 269 11.02 -11.80 -19.89
C MET A 269 9.85 -11.90 -20.87
N GLY A 270 10.07 -12.37 -22.11
CA GLY A 270 9.06 -12.44 -23.16
C GLY A 270 7.77 -13.16 -22.74
N ASP A 271 7.92 -14.32 -22.07
CA ASP A 271 6.80 -15.13 -21.58
C ASP A 271 6.28 -14.71 -20.20
N LEU A 272 6.98 -13.81 -19.51
CA LEU A 272 6.62 -13.40 -18.16
C LEU A 272 5.38 -12.51 -18.18
N SER A 273 4.37 -12.86 -17.39
CA SER A 273 3.22 -11.98 -17.16
C SER A 273 3.68 -10.63 -16.62
N ILE A 274 3.17 -9.54 -17.22
CA ILE A 274 3.52 -8.17 -16.85
C ILE A 274 3.22 -7.88 -15.37
N ARG A 275 2.21 -8.57 -14.79
CA ARG A 275 1.83 -8.47 -13.37
C ARG A 275 2.92 -8.96 -12.40
N LYS A 276 3.88 -9.77 -12.86
CA LYS A 276 4.99 -10.28 -12.06
C LYS A 276 6.15 -9.28 -11.93
N VAL A 277 6.14 -8.21 -12.73
CA VAL A 277 7.16 -7.17 -12.68
C VAL A 277 6.92 -6.28 -11.43
N PRO A 278 7.94 -6.06 -10.59
CA PRO A 278 7.85 -5.11 -9.48
C PRO A 278 7.40 -3.72 -9.96
N GLY A 279 6.48 -3.08 -9.24
CA GLY A 279 5.88 -1.81 -9.66
C GLY A 279 4.59 -1.94 -10.49
N ILE A 280 4.31 -3.09 -11.10
CA ILE A 280 3.09 -3.30 -11.89
C ILE A 280 2.00 -3.97 -11.02
N GLY A 281 1.14 -3.14 -10.43
CA GLY A 281 -0.03 -3.57 -9.65
C GLY A 281 -1.26 -3.90 -10.51
N ARG A 282 -2.33 -4.37 -9.85
CA ARG A 282 -3.60 -4.78 -10.51
C ARG A 282 -4.26 -3.72 -11.39
N VAL A 283 -4.04 -2.44 -11.09
CA VAL A 283 -4.59 -1.32 -11.86
C VAL A 283 -3.82 -1.17 -13.16
N ASN A 284 -2.49 -1.04 -13.08
CA ASN A 284 -1.62 -0.95 -14.26
C ASN A 284 -1.69 -2.21 -15.12
N GLU A 285 -1.77 -3.40 -14.51
CA GLU A 285 -2.05 -4.66 -15.22
C GLU A 285 -3.31 -4.53 -16.09
N ARG A 286 -4.43 -4.10 -15.52
CA ARG A 286 -5.70 -3.98 -16.27
C ARG A 286 -5.65 -2.88 -17.34
N LEU A 287 -4.94 -1.78 -17.08
CA LEU A 287 -4.73 -0.71 -18.06
C LEU A 287 -3.93 -1.23 -19.26
N LEU A 288 -2.82 -1.93 -19.01
CA LEU A 288 -1.97 -2.54 -20.04
C LEU A 288 -2.71 -3.65 -20.82
N GLU A 289 -3.45 -4.52 -20.11
CA GLU A 289 -4.30 -5.55 -20.73
C GLU A 289 -5.29 -4.94 -21.73
N SER A 290 -5.83 -3.75 -21.44
CA SER A 290 -6.79 -3.08 -22.32
C SER A 290 -6.21 -2.67 -23.68
N VAL A 291 -4.89 -2.45 -23.76
CA VAL A 291 -4.17 -2.14 -25.00
C VAL A 291 -3.45 -3.34 -25.61
N GLY A 292 -3.68 -4.55 -25.06
CA GLY A 292 -3.15 -5.81 -25.58
C GLY A 292 -1.92 -6.34 -24.84
N VAL A 293 -1.40 -5.63 -23.83
CA VAL A 293 -0.16 -6.01 -23.14
C VAL A 293 -0.46 -6.89 -21.92
N LYS A 294 -0.15 -8.19 -22.01
CA LYS A 294 -0.34 -9.19 -20.93
C LYS A 294 0.99 -9.75 -20.44
N THR A 295 1.95 -9.92 -21.33
CA THR A 295 3.33 -10.34 -21.03
C THR A 295 4.31 -9.21 -21.30
N CYS A 296 5.56 -9.35 -20.82
CA CYS A 296 6.58 -8.36 -21.18
C CYS A 296 6.92 -8.41 -22.67
N GLY A 297 6.79 -9.58 -23.35
CA GLY A 297 6.95 -9.67 -24.81
C GLY A 297 5.91 -8.87 -25.60
N ASP A 298 4.70 -8.74 -25.07
CA ASP A 298 3.66 -7.90 -25.69
C ASP A 298 4.04 -6.42 -25.75
N VAL A 299 4.95 -5.96 -24.87
CA VAL A 299 5.49 -4.59 -24.93
C VAL A 299 6.14 -4.33 -26.28
N TYR A 300 6.98 -5.27 -26.76
CA TYR A 300 7.61 -5.15 -28.07
C TYR A 300 6.56 -5.16 -29.20
N THR A 301 5.59 -6.07 -29.11
CA THR A 301 4.48 -6.18 -30.07
C THR A 301 3.67 -4.88 -30.17
N HIS A 302 3.46 -4.20 -29.05
CA HIS A 302 2.65 -2.98 -28.97
C HIS A 302 3.48 -1.69 -28.83
N ARG A 303 4.79 -1.73 -29.08
CA ARG A 303 5.73 -0.64 -28.78
C ARG A 303 5.38 0.70 -29.46
N ALA A 304 4.85 0.68 -30.67
CA ALA A 304 4.39 1.90 -31.34
C ALA A 304 3.15 2.53 -30.68
N VAL A 305 2.21 1.69 -30.23
CA VAL A 305 1.02 2.17 -29.48
C VAL A 305 1.43 2.72 -28.13
N LEU A 306 2.35 2.04 -27.44
CA LEU A 306 2.87 2.49 -26.15
C LEU A 306 3.63 3.81 -26.28
N TYR A 307 4.38 4.02 -27.36
CA TYR A 307 5.05 5.29 -27.66
C TYR A 307 4.03 6.43 -27.87
N LEU A 308 3.01 6.21 -28.69
CA LEU A 308 1.95 7.19 -28.90
C LEU A 308 1.13 7.50 -27.64
N MET A 309 1.16 6.59 -26.66
CA MET A 309 0.42 6.68 -25.41
C MET A 309 1.33 6.82 -24.19
N ASP A 310 2.56 7.34 -24.38
CA ASP A 310 3.60 7.35 -23.37
C ASP A 310 3.16 8.01 -22.05
N LYS A 311 2.44 9.14 -22.12
CA LYS A 311 1.87 9.81 -20.94
C LYS A 311 0.95 8.93 -20.09
N GLN A 312 0.38 7.86 -20.65
CA GLN A 312 -0.49 6.92 -19.93
C GLN A 312 0.27 5.69 -19.42
N PHE A 313 1.38 5.32 -20.06
CA PHE A 313 1.99 4.01 -19.88
C PHE A 313 3.51 4.03 -19.61
N GLY A 314 4.24 5.13 -19.75
CA GLY A 314 5.69 5.15 -19.51
C GLY A 314 6.45 4.13 -20.35
N LEU A 315 6.60 4.42 -21.64
CA LEU A 315 7.28 3.59 -22.62
C LEU A 315 8.68 3.18 -22.14
N ARG A 316 9.48 4.12 -21.64
CA ARG A 316 10.87 3.83 -21.25
C ARG A 316 10.95 2.75 -20.18
N PHE A 317 10.13 2.84 -19.13
CA PHE A 317 9.99 1.80 -18.12
C PHE A 317 9.56 0.44 -18.72
N LEU A 318 8.57 0.44 -19.62
CA LEU A 318 8.09 -0.79 -20.25
C LEU A 318 9.15 -1.44 -21.16
N LEU A 319 9.89 -0.65 -21.93
CA LEU A 319 10.98 -1.14 -22.77
C LEU A 319 12.13 -1.71 -21.92
N ARG A 320 12.52 -1.04 -20.84
CA ARG A 320 13.50 -1.57 -19.87
C ARG A 320 13.02 -2.89 -19.27
N THR A 321 11.74 -2.98 -18.92
CA THR A 321 11.12 -4.22 -18.44
C THR A 321 11.18 -5.33 -19.48
N TYR A 322 10.81 -5.07 -20.74
CA TYR A 322 10.90 -6.03 -21.83
C TYR A 322 12.33 -6.55 -22.03
N LEU A 323 13.31 -5.65 -21.99
CA LEU A 323 14.73 -6.00 -22.11
C LEU A 323 15.30 -6.63 -20.83
N GLY A 324 14.59 -6.60 -19.70
CA GLY A 324 15.13 -7.06 -18.42
C GLY A 324 16.26 -6.17 -17.89
N ILE A 325 16.22 -4.87 -18.16
CA ILE A 325 17.20 -3.88 -17.70
C ILE A 325 16.65 -3.14 -16.48
N ALA A 326 17.46 -3.05 -15.43
CA ALA A 326 17.15 -2.33 -14.20
C ALA A 326 18.45 -2.02 -13.45
N SER A 327 18.37 -1.24 -12.37
CA SER A 327 19.51 -0.99 -11.50
C SER A 327 20.12 -2.29 -10.95
N ASN A 328 21.45 -2.33 -10.96
CA ASN A 328 22.27 -3.34 -10.30
C ASN A 328 23.02 -2.76 -9.09
N GLU A 329 22.68 -1.54 -8.68
CA GLU A 329 23.31 -0.90 -7.53
C GLU A 329 22.61 -1.31 -6.22
N VAL A 330 23.29 -2.14 -5.44
CA VAL A 330 22.86 -2.48 -4.08
C VAL A 330 23.53 -1.52 -3.09
N LYS A 331 22.72 -0.67 -2.48
CA LYS A 331 23.16 0.26 -1.44
C LYS A 331 22.28 0.15 -0.18
N PRO A 332 22.87 0.27 1.03
CA PRO A 332 22.09 0.34 2.26
C PRO A 332 21.17 1.55 2.24
N TYR A 333 20.04 1.44 2.93
CA TYR A 333 19.15 2.57 3.18
C TYR A 333 19.90 3.69 3.92
N GLU A 334 19.80 4.91 3.39
CA GLU A 334 20.31 6.10 4.04
C GLU A 334 19.19 6.83 4.79
N ARG A 335 19.46 7.29 6.01
CA ARG A 335 18.41 7.81 6.90
C ARG A 335 17.69 9.02 6.29
N ASN A 336 18.42 9.90 5.62
CA ASN A 336 17.92 11.07 4.89
C ASN A 336 16.96 10.74 3.74
N GLU A 337 16.94 9.50 3.22
CA GLU A 337 15.98 9.07 2.19
C GLU A 337 14.53 8.98 2.71
N ARG A 338 14.30 9.11 4.04
CA ARG A 338 12.94 9.11 4.58
C ARG A 338 12.17 10.36 4.12
N LYS A 339 11.12 10.14 3.32
CA LYS A 339 10.23 11.21 2.84
C LYS A 339 9.06 11.52 3.81
N SER A 340 8.65 10.58 4.66
CA SER A 340 7.52 10.79 5.61
C SER A 340 7.57 9.90 6.86
N ILE A 341 6.79 10.29 7.88
CA ILE A 341 6.48 9.51 9.09
C ILE A 341 5.00 9.69 9.43
N GLY A 342 4.31 8.64 9.84
CA GLY A 342 2.87 8.73 10.09
C GLY A 342 2.34 7.56 10.89
N ALA A 343 1.22 7.82 11.58
CA ALA A 343 0.48 6.84 12.34
C ALA A 343 -0.98 6.86 11.87
N GLU A 344 -1.59 5.68 11.71
CA GLU A 344 -3.01 5.56 11.41
C GLU A 344 -3.64 4.37 12.15
N ARG A 345 -4.94 4.50 12.45
CA ARG A 345 -5.69 3.47 13.15
C ARG A 345 -7.05 3.27 12.51
N THR A 346 -7.38 2.00 12.23
CA THR A 346 -8.73 1.57 11.85
C THR A 346 -9.50 1.15 13.11
N PHE A 347 -10.77 1.51 13.19
CA PHE A 347 -11.66 1.26 14.32
C PHE A 347 -13.12 1.03 13.82
N PRO A 348 -14.03 0.52 14.68
CA PRO A 348 -15.45 0.48 14.35
C PRO A 348 -15.99 1.88 14.00
N PRO A 349 -16.96 2.03 13.07
CA PRO A 349 -17.42 3.34 12.63
C PRO A 349 -17.82 4.30 13.77
N LEU A 350 -17.25 5.51 13.76
CA LEU A 350 -17.55 6.60 14.69
C LEU A 350 -18.27 7.71 13.94
N SER A 351 -19.35 8.25 14.51
CA SER A 351 -20.10 9.40 13.98
C SER A 351 -20.14 10.60 14.94
N SER A 352 -19.74 10.39 16.20
CA SER A 352 -19.60 11.43 17.22
C SER A 352 -18.34 12.24 16.97
N THR A 353 -18.47 13.56 16.85
CA THR A 353 -17.31 14.47 16.76
C THR A 353 -16.35 14.27 17.93
N LYS A 354 -16.88 14.05 19.13
CA LYS A 354 -16.05 13.82 20.33
C LYS A 354 -15.18 12.58 20.13
N ASP A 355 -15.77 11.46 19.75
CA ASP A 355 -15.06 10.18 19.63
C ASP A 355 -14.03 10.23 18.50
N MET A 356 -14.30 10.98 17.42
CA MET A 356 -13.32 11.23 16.36
C MET A 356 -12.14 12.06 16.85
N LEU A 357 -12.39 13.09 17.66
CA LEU A 357 -11.33 13.92 18.26
C LEU A 357 -10.50 13.11 19.28
N ASP A 358 -11.14 12.31 20.12
CA ASP A 358 -10.44 11.41 21.06
C ASP A 358 -9.51 10.48 20.27
N LYS A 359 -9.98 9.95 19.14
CA LYS A 359 -9.18 9.06 18.28
C LYS A 359 -8.05 9.78 17.54
N LEU A 360 -8.27 11.00 17.11
CA LEU A 360 -7.24 11.86 16.52
C LEU A 360 -6.15 12.19 17.54
N GLU A 361 -6.52 12.44 18.80
CA GLU A 361 -5.57 12.70 19.88
C GLU A 361 -4.69 11.49 20.20
N GLU A 362 -5.26 10.28 20.22
CA GLU A 362 -4.50 9.03 20.33
C GLU A 362 -3.46 8.90 19.20
N VAL A 363 -3.88 9.15 17.95
CA VAL A 363 -2.99 9.06 16.78
C VAL A 363 -1.89 10.12 16.82
N ALA A 364 -2.20 11.35 17.28
CA ALA A 364 -1.21 12.40 17.44
C ALA A 364 -0.15 12.04 18.50
N ALA A 365 -0.56 11.42 19.62
CA ALA A 365 0.36 10.97 20.67
C ALA A 365 1.28 9.84 20.20
N GLU A 366 0.74 8.90 19.41
CA GLU A 366 1.56 7.85 18.78
C GLU A 366 2.58 8.44 17.81
N LEU A 367 2.14 9.36 16.94
CA LEU A 367 3.01 9.99 15.96
C LEU A 367 4.13 10.80 16.62
N GLU A 368 3.84 11.53 17.70
CA GLU A 368 4.86 12.18 18.51
C GLU A 368 5.89 11.17 19.03
N SER A 369 5.44 10.06 19.64
CA SER A 369 6.34 9.03 20.16
C SER A 369 7.24 8.42 19.08
N ASP A 370 6.68 8.16 17.90
CA ASP A 370 7.42 7.67 16.75
C ASP A 370 8.44 8.72 16.27
N MET A 371 8.04 9.99 16.11
CA MET A 371 8.91 11.09 15.70
C MET A 371 10.06 11.34 16.68
N GLU A 372 9.79 11.31 17.98
CA GLU A 372 10.80 11.48 19.02
C GLU A 372 11.80 10.33 19.06
N SER A 373 11.30 9.09 19.11
CA SER A 373 12.16 7.90 19.20
C SER A 373 13.03 7.73 17.96
N SER A 374 12.46 8.00 16.79
CA SER A 374 13.18 7.94 15.52
C SER A 374 14.10 9.15 15.34
N GLY A 375 13.77 10.34 15.85
CA GLY A 375 14.57 11.57 15.78
C GLY A 375 14.25 12.43 14.55
N TRP A 376 12.97 12.64 14.28
CA TRP A 376 12.47 13.40 13.13
C TRP A 376 11.55 14.53 13.56
N ILE A 377 11.62 15.64 12.82
CA ILE A 377 10.63 16.72 12.85
C ILE A 377 10.20 17.00 11.40
N GLY A 378 9.07 17.68 11.17
CA GLY A 378 8.67 18.05 9.81
C GLY A 378 7.84 19.31 9.74
N ARG A 379 7.32 19.67 8.55
CA ARG A 379 6.58 20.93 8.34
C ARG A 379 5.15 20.73 7.85
N THR A 380 4.88 19.65 7.15
CA THR A 380 3.56 19.43 6.52
C THR A 380 2.84 18.30 7.23
N VAL A 381 1.71 18.62 7.85
CA VAL A 381 0.84 17.64 8.52
C VAL A 381 -0.30 17.29 7.58
N THR A 382 -0.45 16.01 7.28
CA THR A 382 -1.55 15.44 6.49
C THR A 382 -2.49 14.65 7.40
N LEU A 383 -3.75 15.06 7.48
CA LEU A 383 -4.84 14.26 7.99
C LEU A 383 -5.28 13.26 6.91
N LYS A 384 -5.37 11.99 7.27
CA LYS A 384 -6.01 10.95 6.48
C LYS A 384 -7.21 10.42 7.25
N PHE A 385 -8.37 10.33 6.60
CA PHE A 385 -9.53 9.68 7.18
C PHE A 385 -10.20 8.76 6.18
N LYS A 386 -10.83 7.69 6.67
CA LYS A 386 -11.60 6.76 5.85
C LYS A 386 -13.03 6.74 6.36
N LEU A 387 -13.98 6.90 5.47
CA LEU A 387 -15.40 6.76 5.79
C LEU A 387 -15.76 5.31 6.08
N ASP A 388 -16.87 5.09 6.77
CA ASP A 388 -17.43 3.76 6.98
C ASP A 388 -17.77 3.02 5.66
N THR A 389 -17.99 3.80 4.58
CA THR A 389 -18.10 3.39 3.17
C THR A 389 -16.77 3.02 2.51
N PHE A 390 -15.64 3.01 3.24
CA PHE A 390 -14.28 2.73 2.75
C PHE A 390 -13.67 3.76 1.80
N GLN A 391 -14.36 4.86 1.53
CA GLN A 391 -13.80 6.00 0.80
C GLN A 391 -12.70 6.66 1.66
N VAL A 392 -11.56 6.97 1.05
CA VAL A 392 -10.39 7.56 1.71
C VAL A 392 -10.26 9.00 1.28
N PHE A 393 -9.97 9.87 2.23
CA PHE A 393 -9.71 11.28 2.01
C PHE A 393 -8.44 11.70 2.74
N THR A 394 -7.73 12.66 2.15
CA THR A 394 -6.56 13.32 2.74
C THR A 394 -6.74 14.83 2.69
N ARG A 395 -6.22 15.51 3.72
CA ARG A 395 -6.12 16.98 3.81
C ARG A 395 -4.77 17.31 4.38
N ALA A 396 -4.09 18.31 3.85
CA ALA A 396 -2.75 18.68 4.30
C ALA A 396 -2.68 20.17 4.67
N LYS A 397 -1.81 20.49 5.63
CA LYS A 397 -1.43 21.85 5.97
C LYS A 397 0.07 21.91 6.21
N SER A 398 0.73 22.81 5.48
CA SER A 398 2.14 23.13 5.69
C SER A 398 2.29 24.30 6.66
N LEU A 399 3.24 24.19 7.58
CA LEU A 399 3.54 25.19 8.58
C LEU A 399 4.88 25.86 8.28
N ASN A 400 5.06 27.09 8.77
CA ASN A 400 6.28 27.88 8.61
C ASN A 400 7.38 27.52 9.63
N HIS A 401 7.12 26.57 10.52
CA HIS A 401 8.06 26.08 11.53
C HIS A 401 7.97 24.55 11.64
N TRP A 402 8.94 23.97 12.37
CA TRP A 402 9.05 22.53 12.52
C TRP A 402 8.16 22.02 13.64
N VAL A 403 7.46 20.91 13.38
CA VAL A 403 6.53 20.28 14.31
C VAL A 403 6.93 18.84 14.60
N ASN A 404 6.68 18.43 15.84
CA ASN A 404 6.78 17.05 16.29
C ASN A 404 5.98 16.75 17.57
N LYS A 405 5.28 17.75 18.11
CA LYS A 405 4.57 17.63 19.39
C LYS A 405 3.11 17.30 19.23
N LYS A 406 2.59 16.44 20.11
CA LYS A 406 1.21 15.96 20.08
C LYS A 406 0.22 17.11 20.02
N GLU A 407 0.39 18.14 20.86
CA GLU A 407 -0.57 19.24 20.99
C GLU A 407 -0.78 19.95 19.65
N GLU A 408 0.30 20.18 18.92
CA GLU A 408 0.28 20.85 17.64
C GLU A 408 -0.22 19.94 16.51
N LEU A 409 0.26 18.69 16.46
CA LEU A 409 -0.22 17.68 15.51
C LEU A 409 -1.74 17.49 15.64
N PHE A 410 -2.24 17.43 16.87
CA PHE A 410 -3.65 17.35 17.18
C PHE A 410 -4.41 18.62 16.76
N ALA A 411 -3.89 19.81 17.07
CA ALA A 411 -4.53 21.07 16.70
C ALA A 411 -4.69 21.21 15.18
N VAL A 412 -3.65 20.89 14.42
CA VAL A 412 -3.70 20.90 12.94
C VAL A 412 -4.63 19.81 12.42
N GLY A 413 -4.53 18.58 12.93
CA GLY A 413 -5.44 17.50 12.53
C GLY A 413 -6.90 17.86 12.79
N LYS A 414 -7.18 18.55 13.89
CA LYS A 414 -8.52 19.00 14.28
C LYS A 414 -9.04 20.09 13.34
N GLU A 415 -8.21 21.07 13.01
CA GLU A 415 -8.51 22.09 12.00
C GLU A 415 -8.86 21.47 10.65
N LEU A 416 -8.09 20.46 10.22
CA LEU A 416 -8.31 19.75 8.96
C LEU A 416 -9.56 18.84 8.98
N LEU A 417 -9.97 18.32 10.15
CA LEU A 417 -11.11 17.42 10.28
C LEU A 417 -12.45 18.16 10.34
N PHE A 418 -12.52 19.33 10.98
CA PHE A 418 -13.78 20.05 11.20
C PHE A 418 -14.62 20.34 9.94
N PRO A 419 -14.02 20.78 8.81
CA PRO A 419 -14.76 21.03 7.57
C PRO A 419 -15.45 19.79 6.99
N GLU A 420 -15.00 18.60 7.39
CA GLU A 420 -15.47 17.31 6.87
C GLU A 420 -16.67 16.75 7.68
N LEU A 421 -17.08 17.45 8.74
CA LEU A 421 -18.19 17.04 9.61
C LEU A 421 -19.54 17.61 9.13
N PRO A 422 -20.66 16.91 9.39
CA PRO A 422 -20.77 15.60 10.04
C PRO A 422 -20.44 14.45 9.06
N THR A 423 -19.78 13.41 9.56
CA THR A 423 -19.46 12.22 8.78
C THR A 423 -19.42 10.96 9.65
N SER A 424 -19.24 9.79 9.04
CA SER A 424 -18.96 8.54 9.76
C SER A 424 -17.62 7.97 9.31
N VAL A 425 -16.66 7.93 10.24
CA VAL A 425 -15.28 7.54 9.96
C VAL A 425 -14.93 6.21 10.63
N ARG A 426 -14.09 5.43 9.97
CA ARG A 426 -13.56 4.14 10.44
C ARG A 426 -12.04 4.08 10.50
N LEU A 427 -11.36 5.14 10.06
CA LEU A 427 -9.91 5.30 10.16
C LEU A 427 -9.60 6.79 10.27
N ILE A 428 -8.67 7.12 11.17
CA ILE A 428 -8.00 8.41 11.25
C ILE A 428 -6.50 8.15 11.29
N GLY A 429 -5.75 8.99 10.60
CA GLY A 429 -4.30 8.96 10.53
C GLY A 429 -3.72 10.36 10.39
N LEU A 430 -2.51 10.53 10.90
CA LEU A 430 -1.69 11.72 10.70
C LEU A 430 -0.37 11.30 10.06
N ARG A 431 0.09 12.08 9.08
CA ARG A 431 1.38 11.90 8.40
C ARG A 431 2.10 13.23 8.36
N VAL A 432 3.38 13.23 8.69
CA VAL A 432 4.27 14.39 8.58
C VAL A 432 5.24 14.18 7.41
N THR A 433 5.37 15.19 6.56
CA THR A 433 6.33 15.27 5.45
C THR A 433 7.18 16.55 5.55
N LYS A 434 8.09 16.76 4.59
CA LYS A 434 9.16 17.79 4.63
C LYS A 434 9.96 17.62 5.92
N LEU A 435 10.67 16.50 6.02
CA LEU A 435 11.32 16.06 7.26
C LEU A 435 12.69 16.69 7.46
N LYS A 436 13.08 16.84 8.73
CA LYS A 436 14.44 17.18 9.15
C LYS A 436 14.94 16.18 10.18
N ASP A 437 16.15 15.67 9.92
CA ASP A 437 16.86 14.73 10.78
C ASP A 437 17.49 15.45 11.98
N LEU A 438 17.12 15.06 13.21
CA LEU A 438 17.74 15.57 14.43
C LEU A 438 18.96 14.77 14.90
N LYS A 439 19.18 13.57 14.35
CA LYS A 439 20.29 12.67 14.65
C LYS A 439 21.45 12.78 13.65
N ALA A 440 21.25 13.45 12.52
CA ALA A 440 22.32 13.75 11.57
C ALA A 440 23.43 14.56 12.28
N SER A 441 24.66 14.08 12.20
CA SER A 441 25.81 14.76 12.80
C SER A 441 25.99 16.13 12.14
N THR A 442 26.01 17.20 12.93
CA THR A 442 26.24 18.60 12.52
C THR A 442 27.59 18.88 11.85
N SER A 443 28.42 17.85 11.64
CA SER A 443 29.78 17.92 11.10
C SER A 443 29.89 18.24 9.61
N GLU A 444 28.79 18.24 8.86
CA GLU A 444 28.79 18.59 7.43
C GLU A 444 28.50 20.08 7.16
N GLY A 445 27.91 20.79 8.13
CA GLY A 445 27.53 22.20 7.95
C GLY A 445 28.71 23.18 7.92
N ILE A 446 29.78 22.93 8.69
CA ILE A 446 30.92 23.86 8.77
C ILE A 446 32.00 23.55 7.71
N LYS A 447 32.06 22.30 7.20
CA LYS A 447 33.06 21.92 6.19
C LYS A 447 32.69 22.33 4.77
N ARG A 448 31.42 22.59 4.47
CA ARG A 448 31.00 23.19 3.18
C ARG A 448 31.34 24.69 3.07
N PHE A 449 31.55 25.39 4.19
CA PHE A 449 31.87 26.82 4.20
C PHE A 449 33.37 27.15 4.20
N PHE A 450 34.25 26.20 4.55
CA PHE A 450 35.70 26.44 4.59
C PHE A 450 36.47 25.31 3.89
N GLY A 451 36.37 25.25 2.56
CA GLY A 451 37.33 24.55 1.69
C GLY A 451 38.41 25.53 1.20
N PRO A 452 39.69 25.12 1.06
CA PRO A 452 40.77 26.04 0.71
C PRO A 452 40.68 26.48 -0.75
N ALA A 453 40.50 27.78 -0.97
CA ALA A 453 40.52 28.40 -2.30
C ALA A 453 41.90 28.23 -2.96
N GLN A 454 41.93 27.54 -4.11
CA GLN A 454 43.09 27.54 -5.00
C GLN A 454 43.25 28.91 -5.67
N GLN A 455 44.47 29.41 -5.65
CA GLN A 455 44.90 30.67 -6.24
C GLN A 455 44.65 30.71 -7.75
N ALA A 456 43.95 31.75 -8.21
CA ALA A 456 44.07 32.27 -9.56
C ALA A 456 44.21 33.80 -9.52
N THR A 457 45.18 34.28 -10.28
CA THR A 457 45.69 35.64 -10.36
C THR A 457 44.75 36.58 -11.13
N SER A 458 44.54 37.81 -10.63
CA SER A 458 44.82 39.09 -11.34
C SER A 458 43.96 40.28 -10.87
N GLY A 459 44.64 41.39 -10.54
CA GLY A 459 44.30 42.80 -10.83
C GLY A 459 42.93 43.40 -10.45
N SER A 460 42.89 44.22 -9.40
CA SER A 460 42.82 45.69 -9.49
C SER A 460 42.10 46.32 -8.28
N LYS A 461 42.64 47.46 -7.82
CA LYS A 461 42.26 48.23 -6.62
C LYS A 461 40.90 48.92 -6.79
N ARG A 462 40.10 49.01 -5.70
CA ARG A 462 39.48 50.28 -5.22
C ARG A 462 38.79 50.15 -3.84
N LYS A 463 39.15 51.12 -2.98
CA LYS A 463 38.51 51.78 -1.83
C LYS A 463 37.39 51.13 -0.99
N ALA A 464 37.59 51.26 0.32
CA ALA A 464 36.63 51.10 1.41
C ALA A 464 35.69 52.31 1.59
N SER A 465 34.47 52.05 2.06
CA SER A 465 33.71 52.87 3.03
C SER A 465 32.47 52.11 3.53
N ASP A 466 32.12 52.37 4.77
CA ASP A 466 31.14 51.73 5.68
C ASP A 466 29.70 51.59 5.16
N ILE A 467 28.92 50.67 5.75
CA ILE A 467 27.54 50.85 6.29
C ILE A 467 27.05 49.55 6.97
N ASP A 468 26.21 49.78 7.98
CA ASP A 468 25.63 48.96 9.05
C ASP A 468 24.80 47.71 8.70
N GLU A 469 24.44 47.05 9.81
CA GLU A 469 23.65 45.85 10.10
C GLU A 469 22.31 45.67 9.36
N ASP A 470 21.90 44.39 9.40
CA ASP A 470 20.55 43.81 9.30
C ASP A 470 20.03 43.25 7.96
N GLU A 471 19.54 42.01 8.10
CA GLU A 471 18.67 41.20 7.23
C GLU A 471 19.18 40.80 5.83
N ALA A 472 19.50 39.50 5.68
CA ALA A 472 19.44 38.83 4.37
C ALA A 472 19.20 37.32 4.54
N ASP A 473 17.94 36.94 4.27
CA ASP A 473 17.55 35.89 3.32
C ASP A 473 18.34 34.58 3.30
N ASP A 474 17.76 33.56 3.92
CA ASP A 474 18.02 32.15 3.61
C ASP A 474 17.29 31.79 2.30
N ALA A 475 17.81 32.32 1.19
CA ALA A 475 17.55 31.80 -0.14
C ALA A 475 18.72 30.90 -0.49
N SER A 476 18.61 29.60 -0.21
CA SER A 476 19.58 28.63 -0.69
C SER A 476 18.93 27.34 -1.19
N VAL A 477 18.94 27.26 -2.53
CA VAL A 477 19.26 26.09 -3.35
C VAL A 477 18.20 24.97 -3.34
N ASP A 478 17.22 25.12 -4.23
CA ASP A 478 16.63 23.98 -4.93
C ASP A 478 17.73 23.34 -5.79
N GLN A 479 18.41 22.34 -5.22
CA GLN A 479 19.09 21.33 -6.00
C GLN A 479 18.03 20.30 -6.37
N GLU A 480 17.60 20.36 -7.62
CA GLU A 480 16.88 19.26 -8.28
C GLU A 480 17.75 18.01 -8.18
N GLU A 481 17.49 17.18 -7.18
CA GLU A 481 17.96 15.81 -7.17
C GLU A 481 17.19 15.08 -8.28
N HIS A 482 17.93 14.70 -9.30
CA HIS A 482 17.53 13.84 -10.41
C HIS A 482 17.19 12.44 -9.85
N ASP A 483 16.06 12.31 -9.14
CA ASP A 483 15.43 11.01 -8.88
C ASP A 483 15.07 10.45 -10.27
N SER A 484 15.55 9.25 -10.60
CA SER A 484 15.32 8.60 -11.89
C SER A 484 13.85 8.17 -11.99
N ASP A 485 12.98 9.09 -12.43
CA ASP A 485 11.57 8.84 -12.76
C ASP A 485 11.37 7.73 -13.83
N ASP A 486 12.46 7.29 -14.47
CA ASP A 486 12.52 6.25 -15.50
C ASP A 486 12.19 4.82 -15.01
N ASP A 487 12.21 4.58 -13.69
CA ASP A 487 12.09 3.22 -13.11
C ASP A 487 10.67 2.87 -12.63
N VAL A 488 9.68 3.74 -12.84
CA VAL A 488 8.29 3.50 -12.43
C VAL A 488 7.33 3.90 -13.54
N MET A 489 6.31 3.07 -13.82
CA MET A 489 5.16 3.49 -14.62
C MET A 489 4.61 4.81 -14.07
N PRO A 490 4.17 5.77 -14.92
CA PRO A 490 3.50 6.99 -14.48
C PRO A 490 2.56 6.69 -13.32
N GLY A 491 2.91 7.26 -12.17
CA GLY A 491 2.27 6.94 -10.90
C GLY A 491 0.77 7.13 -11.03
N PHE A 492 0.04 6.04 -10.81
CA PHE A 492 -1.37 6.16 -10.45
C PHE A 492 -1.50 5.62 -9.05
N HIS A 493 -1.18 6.45 -8.06
CA HIS A 493 -1.75 6.22 -6.76
C HIS A 493 -3.25 6.51 -6.91
N GLU A 494 -4.12 5.59 -6.46
CA GLU A 494 -5.57 5.83 -6.34
C GLU A 494 -5.90 7.05 -5.42
N GLN A 495 -4.91 7.90 -5.09
CA GLN A 495 -4.85 8.89 -4.01
C GLN A 495 -4.23 10.24 -4.44
N ASP A 496 -3.67 10.39 -5.66
CA ASP A 496 -2.93 11.63 -6.04
C ASP A 496 -3.82 12.81 -6.48
N GLU A 497 -5.15 12.70 -6.48
CA GLU A 497 -6.01 13.85 -6.80
C GLU A 497 -6.04 14.93 -5.68
N ALA A 498 -5.24 14.80 -4.61
CA ALA A 498 -5.27 15.74 -3.49
C ALA A 498 -3.93 16.40 -3.12
N ASP A 499 -2.80 16.02 -3.75
CA ASP A 499 -1.47 16.56 -3.41
C ASP A 499 -0.86 17.43 -4.55
N ILE A 500 -1.66 17.89 -5.54
CA ILE A 500 -1.21 18.92 -6.49
C ILE A 500 -1.31 20.29 -5.81
N ASP A 501 -0.17 20.88 -5.48
CA ASP A 501 -0.03 22.29 -5.15
C ASP A 501 -0.36 23.14 -6.41
N PRO A 502 -1.40 23.99 -6.40
CA PRO A 502 -1.75 24.83 -7.55
C PRO A 502 -0.72 25.93 -7.88
N SER A 503 0.38 26.04 -7.11
CA SER A 503 1.36 27.12 -7.26
C SER A 503 2.66 26.74 -7.98
N GLN A 504 2.77 25.55 -8.54
CA GLN A 504 3.87 25.19 -9.46
C GLN A 504 3.34 24.94 -10.87
N HIS A 505 3.09 26.03 -11.59
CA HIS A 505 3.10 26.06 -13.04
C HIS A 505 4.31 26.88 -13.46
N ASP A 506 5.47 26.23 -13.50
CA ASP A 506 6.60 26.76 -14.26
C ASP A 506 6.40 26.38 -15.72
N VAL A 507 6.50 27.42 -16.54
CA VAL A 507 6.44 27.37 -18.00
C VAL A 507 7.86 27.11 -18.44
N ASP A 508 8.18 25.87 -18.81
CA ASP A 508 9.42 25.57 -19.51
C ASP A 508 9.13 25.01 -20.90
N ASP A 509 9.91 25.53 -21.83
CA ASP A 509 9.68 25.58 -23.27
C ASP A 509 9.72 24.20 -23.96
N ASP A 510 8.72 23.95 -24.80
CA ASP A 510 8.66 22.86 -25.78
C ASP A 510 9.67 23.11 -26.92
N GLU A 511 10.77 22.34 -26.97
CA GLU A 511 11.60 22.26 -28.18
C GLU A 511 12.05 20.82 -28.51
N GLU A 512 11.13 19.86 -28.66
CA GLU A 512 11.44 18.66 -29.48
C GLU A 512 10.22 17.88 -30.03
N LEU A 513 9.37 18.50 -30.84
CA LEU A 513 8.43 17.77 -31.71
C LEU A 513 8.25 18.48 -33.06
N GLN A 514 9.26 18.41 -33.92
CA GLN A 514 9.14 18.78 -35.34
C GLN A 514 9.37 17.58 -36.26
N ILE A 515 8.53 16.55 -36.16
CA ILE A 515 8.25 15.67 -37.29
C ILE A 515 6.77 15.35 -37.27
N ILE A 516 5.98 16.07 -38.06
CA ILE A 516 4.76 15.68 -38.81
C ILE A 516 4.10 17.00 -39.28
N GLN A 517 4.30 17.39 -40.54
CA GLN A 517 3.42 18.33 -41.25
C GLN A 517 2.60 17.56 -42.28
N PRO A 518 1.26 17.74 -42.36
CA PRO A 518 0.50 17.33 -43.53
C PRO A 518 0.55 18.43 -44.60
N LEU A 519 0.83 18.00 -45.83
CA LEU A 519 0.64 18.76 -47.06
C LEU A 519 -0.81 19.24 -47.21
N ALA A 520 -1.03 20.55 -47.14
CA ALA A 520 -2.15 21.20 -47.83
C ALA A 520 -1.88 22.71 -47.99
N ASN A 521 -1.35 23.10 -49.14
CA ASN A 521 -1.38 24.49 -49.62
C ASN A 521 -2.28 24.51 -50.86
N ILE A 522 -3.27 25.42 -50.90
CA ILE A 522 -3.78 26.18 -52.06
C ILE A 522 -5.09 26.89 -51.64
N ARG A 523 -5.00 28.18 -51.26
CA ARG A 523 -5.74 29.34 -51.85
C ARG A 523 -5.80 30.58 -50.92
N LYS A 524 -5.00 31.58 -51.31
CA LYS A 524 -5.27 33.03 -51.39
C LYS A 524 -6.38 33.63 -50.50
N ARG A 525 -5.96 34.46 -49.54
CA ARG A 525 -6.63 35.70 -49.04
C ARG A 525 -6.34 36.87 -50.03
N PRO A 526 -6.87 38.13 -49.92
CA PRO A 526 -7.62 38.81 -48.84
C PRO A 526 -8.74 39.77 -49.40
N PRO A 527 -9.12 40.97 -48.85
CA PRO A 527 -9.02 41.57 -47.50
C PRO A 527 -10.31 42.28 -46.99
N ASN A 528 -10.29 42.73 -45.71
CA ASN A 528 -10.64 44.09 -45.21
C ASN A 528 -11.55 44.24 -43.95
N SER A 529 -11.01 45.08 -43.06
CA SER A 529 -11.64 46.13 -42.21
C SER A 529 -12.50 45.79 -40.97
N VAL A 530 -11.95 46.24 -39.84
CA VAL A 530 -12.52 46.66 -38.53
C VAL A 530 -13.13 48.08 -38.69
N PRO A 531 -13.67 48.81 -37.67
CA PRO A 531 -14.44 48.54 -36.43
C PRO A 531 -15.78 49.34 -36.32
N GLY A 532 -16.53 49.17 -35.21
CA GLY A 532 -17.17 50.33 -34.59
C GLY A 532 -18.48 50.14 -33.79
N THR A 533 -18.36 50.26 -32.47
CA THR A 533 -19.15 51.14 -31.57
C THR A 533 -20.68 50.94 -31.32
N SER A 534 -20.99 50.64 -30.05
CA SER A 534 -21.69 51.53 -29.08
C SER A 534 -23.22 51.51 -28.88
N ILE A 535 -23.57 51.25 -27.59
CA ILE A 535 -24.52 51.98 -26.71
C ILE A 535 -25.98 51.49 -26.56
N SER A 536 -26.21 50.95 -25.35
CA SER A 536 -27.28 51.19 -24.34
C SER A 536 -28.77 51.18 -24.68
N HIS A 537 -29.55 50.45 -23.87
CA HIS A 537 -30.57 51.07 -23.00
C HIS A 537 -30.97 50.17 -21.82
N GLN A 538 -31.14 50.80 -20.66
CA GLN A 538 -31.52 50.25 -19.36
C GLN A 538 -33.01 50.55 -19.06
N LEU A 539 -33.63 49.67 -18.26
CA LEU A 539 -34.67 49.93 -17.23
C LEU A 539 -36.12 50.23 -17.72
N THR A 540 -37.25 49.82 -17.08
CA THR A 540 -37.55 49.63 -15.63
C THR A 540 -38.97 49.02 -15.38
N LEU A 541 -39.17 48.35 -14.20
CA LEU A 541 -40.38 48.26 -13.30
C LEU A 541 -41.57 47.32 -13.67
N ARG A 542 -42.34 46.63 -12.79
CA ARG A 542 -42.52 46.59 -11.30
C ARG A 542 -43.44 45.41 -10.84
N SER A 543 -43.10 44.82 -9.67
CA SER A 543 -43.89 44.41 -8.47
C SER A 543 -45.10 43.42 -8.44
N ARG A 544 -44.96 42.38 -7.56
CA ARG A 544 -45.86 41.86 -6.46
C ARG A 544 -47.29 41.33 -6.81
N SER A 545 -47.90 40.28 -6.25
CA SER A 545 -47.97 39.72 -4.87
C SER A 545 -48.74 38.35 -4.77
N LYS A 546 -48.96 37.86 -3.53
CA LYS A 546 -49.34 36.51 -2.98
C LYS A 546 -50.80 36.03 -3.12
N SER A 547 -51.04 34.72 -2.89
CA SER A 547 -52.00 34.05 -1.93
C SER A 547 -52.52 32.69 -2.47
N ALA A 548 -52.37 31.55 -1.76
CA ALA A 548 -53.21 30.90 -0.71
C ALA A 548 -54.30 29.93 -1.24
N GLY A 549 -54.37 28.71 -0.67
CA GLY A 549 -55.24 27.58 -1.10
C GLY A 549 -56.72 27.66 -0.66
N PRO A 550 -57.48 26.54 -0.79
CA PRO A 550 -58.03 25.92 0.42
C PRO A 550 -58.21 24.37 0.38
N SER A 551 -58.52 23.84 1.57
CA SER A 551 -58.78 22.45 2.01
C SER A 551 -60.27 22.12 2.21
N ARG A 552 -60.63 20.81 2.23
CA ARG A 552 -61.67 20.07 3.06
C ARG A 552 -62.21 18.84 2.27
N SER A 553 -62.84 17.78 2.79
CA SER A 553 -62.78 16.88 3.97
C SER A 553 -64.08 16.03 3.96
N HIS A 554 -64.08 14.81 4.57
CA HIS A 554 -65.19 13.83 4.80
C HIS A 554 -65.28 12.68 3.77
N GLY A 555 -65.54 11.40 4.07
CA GLY A 555 -65.85 10.65 5.29
C GLY A 555 -66.72 9.41 4.94
N ALA A 556 -66.43 8.26 5.55
CA ALA A 556 -67.27 7.04 5.78
C ALA A 556 -67.45 5.91 4.71
N ALA A 557 -67.00 4.72 5.13
CA ALA A 557 -67.45 3.31 4.98
C ALA A 557 -68.39 2.83 3.85
N ILE A 558 -68.11 1.63 3.30
CA ILE A 558 -68.99 0.41 3.23
C ILE A 558 -68.30 -0.75 2.45
N ALA A 559 -68.30 -1.94 3.09
CA ALA A 559 -68.40 -3.34 2.64
C ALA A 559 -67.53 -3.99 1.51
N GLU A 560 -67.22 -5.27 1.78
CA GLU A 560 -66.45 -6.28 1.02
C GLU A 560 -66.97 -6.60 -0.40
N PRO A 561 -66.18 -7.36 -1.19
CA PRO A 561 -66.53 -8.78 -1.27
C PRO A 561 -65.35 -9.74 -1.06
N SER A 562 -65.71 -10.85 -0.46
CA SER A 562 -64.95 -12.03 -0.10
C SER A 562 -64.65 -12.92 -1.32
N THR A 563 -63.41 -13.39 -1.42
CA THR A 563 -63.10 -14.70 -1.99
C THR A 563 -62.03 -15.37 -1.14
N THR A 564 -62.48 -16.41 -0.44
CA THR A 564 -61.73 -17.37 0.36
C THR A 564 -60.75 -18.18 -0.49
N THR A 565 -59.47 -18.16 -0.12
CA THR A 565 -58.55 -19.29 -0.29
C THR A 565 -57.78 -19.48 1.01
N SER A 566 -58.14 -20.53 1.73
CA SER A 566 -57.49 -21.01 2.94
C SER A 566 -56.07 -21.52 2.63
N THR A 567 -55.05 -20.90 3.21
CA THR A 567 -53.68 -21.43 3.29
C THR A 567 -53.38 -21.91 4.72
N PRO A 568 -52.61 -22.99 4.88
CA PRO A 568 -52.48 -23.69 6.16
C PRO A 568 -51.70 -22.85 7.17
N SER A 569 -52.12 -22.87 8.44
CA SER A 569 -51.34 -22.28 9.53
C SER A 569 -50.06 -23.09 9.73
N GLU A 570 -48.94 -22.60 9.20
CA GLU A 570 -47.62 -23.16 9.50
C GLU A 570 -47.31 -22.88 10.97
N THR A 571 -47.31 -23.94 11.79
CA THR A 571 -46.81 -23.89 13.16
C THR A 571 -45.29 -23.98 13.10
N HIS A 572 -44.60 -22.92 13.52
CA HIS A 572 -43.15 -22.89 13.57
C HIS A 572 -42.66 -23.12 15.00
N THR A 573 -41.62 -23.94 15.17
CA THR A 573 -40.99 -24.18 16.46
C THR A 573 -39.72 -23.34 16.61
N CYS A 574 -39.58 -22.63 17.73
CA CYS A 574 -38.36 -21.88 18.03
C CYS A 574 -37.17 -22.84 18.27
N PRO A 575 -36.04 -22.71 17.55
CA PRO A 575 -34.89 -23.62 17.69
C PRO A 575 -34.11 -23.47 19.00
N ILE A 576 -34.41 -22.46 19.82
CA ILE A 576 -33.69 -22.18 21.08
C ILE A 576 -34.45 -22.73 22.29
N CYS A 577 -35.77 -22.54 22.36
CA CYS A 577 -36.59 -22.97 23.49
C CYS A 577 -37.55 -24.13 23.15
N ASN A 578 -37.64 -24.53 21.88
CA ASN A 578 -38.56 -25.56 21.36
C ASN A 578 -40.07 -25.26 21.55
N GLU A 579 -40.45 -24.00 21.79
CA GLU A 579 -41.86 -23.60 21.88
C GLU A 579 -42.50 -23.51 20.48
N ALA A 580 -43.69 -24.08 20.31
CA ALA A 580 -44.45 -24.06 19.06
C ALA A 580 -45.33 -22.82 18.98
N LEU A 581 -45.10 -22.00 17.95
CA LEU A 581 -45.80 -20.73 17.72
C LEU A 581 -46.74 -20.85 16.53
N THR A 582 -47.98 -20.36 16.68
CA THR A 582 -49.04 -20.44 15.67
C THR A 582 -49.14 -19.19 14.79
N SER A 583 -48.03 -18.47 14.59
CA SER A 583 -48.04 -17.16 13.92
C SER A 583 -46.88 -16.97 12.94
N ASN A 584 -47.03 -15.95 12.09
CA ASN A 584 -46.17 -15.62 10.95
C ASN A 584 -44.66 -15.52 11.26
N ASN A 585 -43.82 -15.60 10.23
CA ASN A 585 -42.35 -15.54 10.35
C ASN A 585 -41.82 -14.33 11.14
N THR A 586 -42.52 -13.19 11.14
CA THR A 586 -42.14 -12.02 11.93
C THR A 586 -42.20 -12.32 13.43
N SER A 587 -43.26 -12.96 13.90
CA SER A 587 -43.41 -13.34 15.32
C SER A 587 -42.40 -14.41 15.77
N LEU A 588 -42.04 -15.34 14.87
CA LEU A 588 -40.99 -16.33 15.14
C LEU A 588 -39.62 -15.66 15.31
N ASN A 589 -39.28 -14.71 14.44
CA ASN A 589 -38.01 -13.99 14.51
C ASN A 589 -37.93 -13.12 15.77
N GLU A 590 -39.00 -12.41 16.13
CA GLU A 590 -39.05 -11.63 17.38
C GLU A 590 -38.88 -12.52 18.62
N HIS A 591 -39.47 -13.72 18.62
CA HIS A 591 -39.29 -14.68 19.70
C HIS A 591 -37.86 -15.27 19.75
N ILE A 592 -37.25 -15.56 18.60
CA ILE A 592 -35.84 -16.02 18.52
C ILE A 592 -34.90 -14.96 19.09
N ASP A 593 -35.10 -13.69 18.72
CA ASP A 593 -34.29 -12.58 19.23
C ASP A 593 -34.45 -12.41 20.76
N TYR A 594 -35.67 -12.57 21.27
CA TYR A 594 -35.92 -12.60 22.71
C TYR A 594 -35.19 -13.76 23.40
N CYS A 595 -35.22 -14.98 22.83
CA CYS A 595 -34.52 -16.14 23.38
C CYS A 595 -32.99 -15.97 23.40
N LEU A 596 -32.41 -15.44 22.32
CA LEU A 596 -30.97 -15.14 22.24
C LEU A 596 -30.54 -14.11 23.27
N SER A 597 -31.37 -13.07 23.48
CA SER A 597 -31.09 -12.05 24.50
C SER A 597 -31.09 -12.63 25.92
N ARG A 598 -31.99 -13.58 26.22
CA ARG A 598 -32.04 -14.29 27.52
C ARG A 598 -30.82 -15.15 27.77
N ASP A 599 -30.31 -15.85 26.76
CA ASP A 599 -29.09 -16.65 26.89
C ASP A 599 -27.84 -15.79 27.02
N ALA A 600 -27.77 -14.66 26.33
CA ALA A 600 -26.72 -13.66 26.53
C ALA A 600 -26.72 -13.10 27.97
N ILE A 601 -27.90 -12.83 28.53
CA ILE A 601 -28.05 -12.36 29.93
C ILE A 601 -27.62 -13.45 30.92
N LYS A 602 -27.97 -14.72 30.69
CA LYS A 602 -27.53 -15.85 31.54
C LYS A 602 -26.01 -16.06 31.49
N GLN A 603 -25.38 -15.90 30.33
CA GLN A 603 -23.93 -15.99 30.18
C GLN A 603 -23.19 -14.82 30.87
N ALA A 604 -23.78 -13.61 30.85
CA ALA A 604 -23.27 -12.45 31.57
C ALA A 604 -23.41 -12.60 33.10
N GLN A 605 -24.46 -13.26 33.60
CA GLN A 605 -24.65 -13.49 35.03
C GLN A 605 -23.84 -14.70 35.56
N GLY A 606 -23.53 -15.68 34.71
CA GLY A 606 -22.70 -16.85 35.05
C GLY A 606 -21.21 -16.56 35.21
N THR A 607 -20.74 -15.38 34.80
CA THR A 607 -19.32 -14.97 34.86
C THR A 607 -18.98 -14.02 36.01
N SER A 608 -19.95 -13.62 36.85
CA SER A 608 -19.75 -12.61 37.90
C SER A 608 -19.95 -13.07 39.35
N THR A 609 -19.98 -14.38 39.65
CA THR A 609 -20.04 -14.87 41.04
C THR A 609 -19.09 -16.03 41.31
N LYS A 610 -17.86 -15.72 41.73
CA LYS A 610 -17.05 -16.54 42.67
C LYS A 610 -15.82 -15.75 43.13
N GLY A 611 -15.82 -15.34 44.40
CA GLY A 611 -14.59 -14.91 45.06
C GLY A 611 -14.72 -13.83 46.13
N ASN A 612 -15.59 -14.00 47.15
CA ASN A 612 -15.32 -13.40 48.45
C ASN A 612 -16.04 -14.15 49.60
N LYS A 613 -15.28 -14.91 50.39
CA LYS A 613 -15.59 -15.20 51.81
C LYS A 613 -14.36 -15.82 52.49
N VAL A 614 -14.16 -15.40 53.74
CA VAL A 614 -13.00 -15.62 54.62
C VAL A 614 -13.49 -16.33 55.91
N LEU A 615 -12.61 -17.15 56.54
CA LEU A 615 -12.62 -17.82 57.87
C LEU A 615 -13.49 -19.12 58.00
N SER A 616 -13.11 -20.20 58.71
CA SER A 616 -12.09 -20.47 59.75
C SER A 616 -11.74 -21.98 59.90
N SER A 617 -10.60 -22.23 60.58
CA SER A 617 -10.27 -23.32 61.56
C SER A 617 -10.22 -24.81 61.16
N GLY A 618 -9.09 -25.47 61.48
CA GLY A 618 -9.03 -26.91 61.78
C GLY A 618 -7.68 -27.59 61.52
N ASP A 619 -6.91 -27.82 62.59
CA ASP A 619 -5.67 -28.62 62.68
C ASP A 619 -5.75 -30.02 62.04
N THR A 620 -4.66 -30.50 61.43
CA THR A 620 -3.82 -31.63 61.92
C THR A 620 -2.70 -32.00 60.93
N THR A 621 -1.73 -32.73 61.47
CA THR A 621 -0.29 -32.81 61.16
C THR A 621 0.14 -33.98 60.26
N LYS A 622 1.43 -33.90 59.84
CA LYS A 622 2.38 -34.91 59.27
C LYS A 622 2.66 -34.74 57.76
N GLU A 623 3.79 -34.20 57.28
CA GLU A 623 5.25 -34.43 57.47
C GLU A 623 5.87 -35.24 56.29
N TYR A 624 7.11 -34.85 55.94
CA TYR A 624 8.05 -35.24 54.86
C TYR A 624 7.95 -34.44 53.54
N ALA A 625 8.75 -33.38 53.33
CA ALA A 625 10.21 -33.33 52.98
C ALA A 625 10.45 -33.81 51.53
N LEU A 626 11.18 -33.15 50.61
CA LEU A 626 12.30 -32.20 50.65
C LEU A 626 12.52 -31.57 49.24
N ASN A 627 13.21 -30.41 49.23
CA ASN A 627 13.95 -29.75 48.12
C ASN A 627 13.11 -28.96 47.08
N GLY A 628 13.14 -27.61 46.96
CA GLY A 628 14.17 -26.60 47.27
C GLY A 628 15.20 -26.50 46.12
N PHE A 629 15.55 -25.37 45.49
CA PHE A 629 15.45 -23.95 45.84
C PHE A 629 15.67 -23.06 44.59
N LYS A 630 14.82 -22.02 44.49
CA LYS A 630 15.04 -20.59 44.19
C LYS A 630 15.89 -20.07 43.00
N ARG A 631 15.14 -19.29 42.19
CA ARG A 631 15.46 -18.01 41.50
C ARG A 631 16.47 -17.09 42.22
N LEU A 632 17.47 -16.63 41.47
CA LEU A 632 18.36 -15.51 41.78
C LEU A 632 17.76 -14.18 41.32
N LYS A 633 17.87 -13.15 42.18
CA LYS A 633 17.63 -11.73 41.88
C LYS A 633 18.97 -11.04 41.63
N LEU A 634 18.98 -10.17 40.62
CA LEU A 634 20.08 -9.28 40.23
C LEU A 634 20.38 -8.22 41.31
N ARG A 635 21.66 -7.90 41.48
CA ARG A 635 22.19 -6.71 42.17
C ARG A 635 22.99 -5.86 41.16
N PRO A 636 23.04 -4.53 41.32
CA PRO A 636 23.73 -3.63 40.40
C PRO A 636 25.23 -3.45 40.74
N ASP A 637 26.04 -3.20 39.71
CA ASP A 637 27.50 -2.96 39.83
C ASP A 637 27.86 -1.49 40.14
N PRO A 638 29.00 -1.23 40.82
CA PRO A 638 29.46 0.09 41.27
C PRO A 638 30.40 0.81 40.26
N PRO A 639 30.78 2.09 40.49
CA PRO A 639 31.35 2.94 39.45
C PRO A 639 32.87 2.80 39.26
N VAL A 640 33.31 3.00 38.01
CA VAL A 640 34.71 2.94 37.56
C VAL A 640 35.47 4.22 37.94
N LYS A 641 36.57 4.06 38.69
CA LYS A 641 37.60 5.09 38.88
C LYS A 641 38.78 4.85 37.95
N SER A 642 39.28 5.95 37.39
CA SER A 642 40.46 6.05 36.53
C SER A 642 41.78 5.67 37.24
N LYS A 643 42.73 5.11 36.50
CA LYS A 643 44.16 5.38 36.68
C LYS A 643 44.98 5.02 35.43
N ARG A 644 45.91 5.92 35.15
CA ARG A 644 46.89 5.99 34.06
C ARG A 644 48.05 4.99 34.22
N LYS A 645 48.77 4.85 33.09
CA LYS A 645 50.21 4.59 32.88
C LYS A 645 50.67 3.14 32.78
N GLY A 646 51.33 2.89 31.65
CA GLY A 646 52.02 1.70 31.19
C GLY A 646 52.26 1.89 29.70
#